data_AF-A8V1Y9-F1
#
_entry.id   AF-A8V1Y9-F1
#
_cell.length_a   1.000
_cell.length_b   1.000
_cell.length_c   1.000
_cell.angle_alpha   90.00
_cell.angle_beta   90.00
_cell.angle_gamma   90.00
#
_symmetry.space_group_name_H-M   'P 1'
#
loop_
_entity.id
_entity.type
_entity.pdbx_description
1 polymer ?
#
loop_
_entity_poly.entity_id
_entity_poly.type
_entity_poly.pdbx_seq_one_letter_code
_entity_poly.pdbx_strand_id
1 'polypeptide(L)'
;DKEYLNYLKKEGLISKVPEGETFDDFISVLKEIYAPYTFEWAAEETKVPIDRLEKLYELILWAGDRITSYFWRAQAAGNRGGWMHAGRTGNFLLALTGSIGGVGGTGWHHWHSLGVGNNGGASTLKDKPKPVDAWSELLWPPEWPIAAYELSIILPHLLSDDEWRKKWEKRGLKIPDKIEVWIGRMYNPVWTNPDGFRWIETLTDENKFGLTVHLSPTWSETSWHVDYILPVGLAGERHDNQTAETKPERWTAFRQPVLRVALQKMGWKPENPARATLEAHKKVGLGEVWEDDEFWINLAWAIDPDGSLGIRQYWESKKNPGQPVTVEEWYNACFSTIPGLKKICEKMGITPYEYMRDRGAWTEETNVYNVMEREVPYDPVKKAIKVKGKWIPLSECEIDENGAVFLKHHNAKKYHSERHILAVKKDGKFLKGFHTATGHLEYYSKTLVEFGWPEYAIPIYPRTDEQRKKWIHILSHVHHSYMNEENAFVLNPIFRLVYNIHTRSVNAKWLMEISQNHNPVWIHESDAKRLGIKRGEPVKLRVIDTLTGIETGYFVGMAMPTQAIRPGVVACSHHQGRWRVRNFVNVDGFNQPLGVMTFGSSRVEINRNGNTWSMRVKEGALPRDIEIKHSEKWLKWPYPKFNEDIKEVWWKATTGVWQNAVFPPNPDPLSGMQCWHKKVLLEKGGPDDRIGDVVVNT
;
A
#
# COMPACT_ATOMS: atom_id res chain seq x y z
N ASP A 1 32.14 8.30 -13.61
CA ASP A 1 31.48 8.02 -14.90
C ASP A 1 31.63 9.23 -15.82
N LYS A 2 32.62 9.21 -16.72
CA LYS A 2 32.90 10.36 -17.60
C LYS A 2 31.87 10.51 -18.71
N GLU A 3 31.23 9.42 -19.14
CA GLU A 3 30.16 9.48 -20.14
C GLU A 3 28.96 10.23 -19.58
N TYR A 4 28.57 9.91 -18.35
CA TYR A 4 27.49 10.63 -17.68
C TYR A 4 27.79 12.11 -17.43
N LEU A 5 29.03 12.47 -17.06
CA LEU A 5 29.42 13.88 -16.93
C LEU A 5 29.35 14.63 -18.27
N ASN A 6 29.74 13.99 -19.37
CA ASN A 6 29.58 14.56 -20.71
C ASN A 6 28.10 14.72 -21.08
N TYR A 7 27.25 13.78 -20.68
CA TYR A 7 25.80 13.91 -20.80
C TYR A 7 25.29 15.14 -20.04
N LEU A 8 25.64 15.32 -18.75
CA LEU A 8 25.25 16.49 -17.98
C LEU A 8 25.69 17.81 -18.63
N LYS A 9 26.91 17.83 -19.20
CA LYS A 9 27.43 19.00 -19.93
C LYS A 9 26.60 19.28 -21.19
N LYS A 10 26.29 18.25 -21.97
CA LYS A 10 25.44 18.36 -23.17
C LYS A 10 24.04 18.87 -22.83
N GLU A 11 23.51 18.44 -21.70
CA GLU A 11 22.21 18.87 -21.17
C GLU A 11 22.24 20.27 -20.53
N GLY A 12 23.40 20.93 -20.49
CA GLY A 12 23.55 22.26 -19.91
C GLY A 12 23.39 22.29 -18.39
N LEU A 13 23.55 21.14 -17.71
CA LEU A 13 23.49 21.04 -16.25
C LEU A 13 24.82 21.38 -15.57
N ILE A 14 25.91 21.24 -16.32
CA ILE A 14 27.25 21.70 -15.93
C ILE A 14 27.93 22.37 -17.12
N SER A 15 28.78 23.35 -16.88
CA SER A 15 29.51 24.10 -17.91
C SER A 15 30.68 23.30 -18.48
N LYS A 16 31.34 22.47 -17.65
CA LYS A 16 32.45 21.61 -18.05
C LYS A 16 32.50 20.32 -17.25
N VAL A 17 33.12 19.30 -17.84
CA VAL A 17 33.48 18.08 -17.11
C VAL A 17 34.69 18.40 -16.23
N PRO A 18 34.71 18.01 -14.94
CA PRO A 18 35.88 18.21 -14.07
C PRO A 18 37.09 17.46 -14.61
N GLU A 19 38.28 18.06 -14.45
CA GLU A 19 39.55 17.46 -14.87
C GLU A 19 40.03 16.38 -13.89
N GLY A 20 39.76 16.59 -12.60
CA GLY A 20 40.07 15.65 -11.53
C GLY A 20 38.94 14.67 -11.20
N GLU A 21 39.26 13.72 -10.33
CA GLU A 21 38.35 12.69 -9.81
C GLU A 21 38.34 12.74 -8.26
N THR A 22 38.35 13.95 -7.69
CA THR A 22 38.40 14.17 -6.24
C THR A 22 37.02 14.45 -5.64
N PHE A 23 36.92 14.39 -4.32
CA PHE A 23 35.70 14.80 -3.61
C PHE A 23 35.39 16.29 -3.79
N ASP A 24 36.41 17.15 -3.88
CA ASP A 24 36.21 18.58 -4.12
C ASP A 24 35.65 18.83 -5.54
N ASP A 25 36.08 18.05 -6.53
CA ASP A 25 35.50 18.08 -7.88
C ASP A 25 34.02 17.69 -7.85
N PHE A 26 33.67 16.65 -7.08
CA PHE A 26 32.28 16.23 -6.88
C PHE A 26 31.44 17.36 -6.25
N ILE A 27 31.94 18.02 -5.20
CA ILE A 27 31.24 19.14 -4.54
C ILE A 27 31.10 20.33 -5.50
N SER A 28 32.11 20.62 -6.32
CA SER A 28 32.05 21.68 -7.32
C SER A 28 30.93 21.45 -8.33
N VAL A 29 30.88 20.23 -8.89
CA VAL A 29 29.80 19.79 -9.81
C VAL A 29 28.43 19.87 -9.14
N LEU A 30 28.33 19.42 -7.88
CA LEU A 30 27.09 19.49 -7.11
C LEU A 30 26.60 20.94 -6.97
N LYS A 31 27.49 21.85 -6.57
CA LYS A 31 27.18 23.28 -6.43
C LYS A 31 26.70 23.89 -7.74
N GLU A 32 27.33 23.56 -8.86
CA GLU A 32 26.92 24.06 -10.17
C GLU A 32 25.52 23.57 -10.57
N ILE A 33 25.26 22.27 -10.42
CA ILE A 33 23.96 21.66 -10.75
C ILE A 33 22.83 22.30 -9.93
N TYR A 34 23.06 22.55 -8.64
CA TYR A 34 22.00 23.04 -7.75
C TYR A 34 21.96 24.57 -7.54
N ALA A 35 22.98 25.32 -7.98
CA ALA A 35 23.02 26.78 -7.88
C ALA A 35 21.74 27.49 -8.39
N PRO A 36 21.06 27.01 -9.46
CA PRO A 36 19.84 27.66 -9.94
C PRO A 36 18.59 27.47 -9.07
N TYR A 37 18.57 26.57 -8.09
CA TYR A 37 17.41 26.36 -7.21
C TYR A 37 17.46 27.32 -6.01
N THR A 38 17.26 28.61 -6.28
CA THR A 38 17.28 29.67 -5.25
C THR A 38 16.00 29.69 -4.41
N PHE A 39 15.99 30.45 -3.31
CA PHE A 39 14.78 30.64 -2.50
C PHE A 39 13.66 31.32 -3.29
N GLU A 40 13.98 32.28 -4.16
CA GLU A 40 13.03 32.97 -5.03
C GLU A 40 12.40 32.00 -6.02
N TRP A 41 13.23 31.21 -6.69
CA TRP A 41 12.75 30.18 -7.63
C TRP A 41 11.86 29.16 -6.90
N ALA A 42 12.29 28.67 -5.73
CA ALA A 42 11.54 27.69 -4.97
C ALA A 42 10.22 28.27 -4.43
N ALA A 43 10.19 29.55 -4.02
CA ALA A 43 8.99 30.25 -3.58
C ALA A 43 7.98 30.39 -4.73
N GLU A 44 8.48 30.75 -5.92
CA GLU A 44 7.66 30.84 -7.12
C GLU A 44 7.09 29.48 -7.53
N GLU A 45 7.90 28.43 -7.56
CA GLU A 45 7.50 27.08 -7.99
C GLU A 45 6.52 26.43 -7.00
N THR A 46 6.84 26.47 -5.70
CA THR A 46 6.03 25.81 -4.66
C THR A 46 4.84 26.65 -4.21
N LYS A 47 4.82 27.93 -4.61
CA LYS A 47 3.87 28.94 -4.12
C LYS A 47 3.87 29.03 -2.59
N VAL A 48 5.03 28.83 -1.96
CA VAL A 48 5.28 29.01 -0.53
C VAL A 48 5.99 30.36 -0.35
N PRO A 49 5.61 31.19 0.63
CA PRO A 49 6.30 32.44 0.89
C PRO A 49 7.80 32.26 1.15
N ILE A 50 8.63 33.16 0.60
CA ILE A 50 10.09 33.06 0.67
C ILE A 50 10.61 33.01 2.11
N ASP A 51 10.02 33.80 3.01
CA ASP A 51 10.37 33.85 4.45
C ASP A 51 10.19 32.48 5.13
N ARG A 52 9.25 31.66 4.64
CA ARG A 52 9.03 30.31 5.17
C ARG A 52 10.07 29.31 4.70
N LEU A 53 10.58 29.48 3.48
CA LEU A 53 11.66 28.66 2.96
C LEU A 53 12.99 29.00 3.65
N GLU A 54 13.29 30.29 3.82
CA GLU A 54 14.45 30.74 4.60
C GLU A 54 14.37 30.22 6.04
N LYS A 55 13.20 30.31 6.66
CA LYS A 55 13.02 29.79 8.03
C LYS A 55 13.21 28.29 8.11
N LEU A 56 12.73 27.54 7.11
CA LEU A 56 12.94 26.09 7.04
C LEU A 56 14.43 25.77 6.91
N TYR A 57 15.18 26.53 6.11
CA TYR A 57 16.62 26.37 5.97
C TYR A 57 17.36 26.62 7.30
N GLU A 58 17.03 27.68 8.04
CA GLU A 58 17.59 27.91 9.38
C GLU A 58 17.33 26.74 10.32
N LEU A 59 16.11 26.17 10.29
CA LEU A 59 15.76 25.02 11.12
C LEU A 59 16.53 23.76 10.73
N ILE A 60 16.80 23.55 9.45
CA ILE A 60 17.64 22.44 8.95
C ILE A 60 19.07 22.60 9.47
N LEU A 61 19.66 23.80 9.36
CA LEU A 61 21.01 24.07 9.88
C LEU A 61 21.10 23.87 11.39
N TRP A 62 20.09 24.35 12.14
CA TRP A 62 20.02 24.16 13.58
C TRP A 62 19.88 22.68 13.98
N ALA A 63 19.10 21.92 13.23
CA ALA A 63 18.86 20.50 13.51
C ALA A 63 20.13 19.65 13.28
N GLY A 64 20.93 19.97 12.27
CA GLY A 64 22.11 19.20 11.87
C GLY A 64 21.71 17.80 11.40
N ASP A 65 22.27 16.77 12.03
CA ASP A 65 21.96 15.37 11.74
C ASP A 65 20.66 14.87 12.38
N ARG A 66 19.98 15.68 13.21
CA ARG A 66 18.75 15.30 13.92
C ARG A 66 17.47 15.67 13.16
N ILE A 67 17.39 15.21 11.92
CA ILE A 67 16.23 15.45 11.05
C ILE A 67 15.50 14.13 10.77
N THR A 68 14.24 14.07 11.18
CA THR A 68 13.32 12.98 10.81
C THR A 68 12.33 13.46 9.78
N SER A 69 12.18 12.73 8.67
CA SER A 69 11.15 13.00 7.67
C SER A 69 10.45 11.73 7.22
N TYR A 70 9.16 11.85 6.87
CA TYR A 70 8.33 10.76 6.38
C TYR A 70 7.75 11.10 5.01
N PHE A 71 8.27 10.47 3.98
CA PHE A 71 7.75 10.63 2.63
C PHE A 71 6.68 9.57 2.38
N TRP A 72 5.41 10.00 2.32
CA TRP A 72 4.27 9.09 2.20
C TRP A 72 3.37 9.44 1.02
N ARG A 73 2.12 8.93 1.02
CA ARG A 73 1.25 8.88 -0.16
C ARG A 73 1.09 10.23 -0.83
N ALA A 74 0.92 11.32 -0.08
CA ALA A 74 0.67 12.65 -0.63
C ALA A 74 1.75 13.09 -1.63
N GLN A 75 3.03 12.84 -1.32
CA GLN A 75 4.14 13.19 -2.21
C GLN A 75 4.45 12.05 -3.19
N ALA A 76 4.55 10.81 -2.69
CA ALA A 76 5.02 9.66 -3.45
C ALA A 76 3.97 9.11 -4.44
N ALA A 77 2.72 8.95 -4.00
CA ALA A 77 1.64 8.39 -4.81
C ALA A 77 0.64 9.45 -5.27
N GLY A 78 0.62 10.64 -4.66
CA GLY A 78 -0.27 11.73 -5.04
C GLY A 78 0.10 12.32 -6.39
N ASN A 79 1.36 12.21 -6.79
CA ASN A 79 1.92 12.92 -7.93
C ASN A 79 2.69 11.99 -8.86
N ARG A 80 2.67 12.35 -10.15
CA ARG A 80 3.64 11.86 -11.13
C ARG A 80 5.02 12.39 -10.73
N GLY A 81 6.05 11.57 -10.86
CA GLY A 81 7.40 11.87 -10.39
C GLY A 81 7.61 11.60 -8.91
N GLY A 82 6.63 11.05 -8.19
CA GLY A 82 6.72 10.87 -6.74
C GLY A 82 7.92 10.02 -6.30
N TRP A 83 8.37 9.06 -7.11
CA TRP A 83 9.60 8.28 -6.86
C TRP A 83 10.87 9.15 -6.89
N MET A 84 10.94 10.18 -7.74
CA MET A 84 12.02 11.16 -7.76
C MET A 84 11.91 12.09 -6.54
N HIS A 85 10.74 12.70 -6.33
CA HIS A 85 10.58 13.72 -5.29
C HIS A 85 10.65 13.16 -3.86
N ALA A 86 9.86 12.11 -3.56
CA ALA A 86 9.82 11.48 -2.24
C ALA A 86 11.00 10.52 -2.05
N GLY A 87 11.27 9.68 -3.06
CA GLY A 87 12.27 8.61 -2.96
C GLY A 87 13.71 9.09 -3.10
N ARG A 88 14.01 10.03 -4.00
CA ARG A 88 15.39 10.48 -4.27
C ARG A 88 15.70 11.84 -3.67
N THR A 89 15.00 12.91 -4.07
CA THR A 89 15.27 14.28 -3.61
C THR A 89 15.07 14.42 -2.10
N GLY A 90 13.99 13.85 -1.55
CA GLY A 90 13.74 13.84 -0.11
C GLY A 90 14.84 13.13 0.69
N ASN A 91 15.27 11.93 0.26
CA ASN A 91 16.36 11.20 0.90
C ASN A 91 17.73 11.86 0.67
N PHE A 92 17.92 12.60 -0.42
CA PHE A 92 19.16 13.31 -0.69
C PHE A 92 19.43 14.39 0.36
N LEU A 93 18.40 15.14 0.80
CA LEU A 93 18.53 16.05 1.93
C LEU A 93 18.99 15.32 3.19
N LEU A 94 18.35 14.20 3.53
CA LEU A 94 18.70 13.40 4.72
C LEU A 94 20.13 12.84 4.64
N ALA A 95 20.59 12.50 3.44
CA ALA A 95 21.96 12.04 3.22
C ALA A 95 22.98 13.18 3.42
N LEU A 96 22.70 14.38 2.89
CA LEU A 96 23.57 15.55 3.04
C LEU A 96 23.72 15.99 4.50
N THR A 97 22.65 15.89 5.29
CA THR A 97 22.65 16.28 6.70
C THR A 97 23.18 15.19 7.63
N GLY A 98 23.43 13.97 7.12
CA GLY A 98 23.82 12.82 7.95
C GLY A 98 22.67 12.25 8.78
N SER A 99 21.42 12.56 8.43
CA SER A 99 20.23 12.28 9.24
C SER A 99 19.61 10.90 9.02
N ILE A 100 20.41 9.90 8.65
CA ILE A 100 19.92 8.54 8.40
C ILE A 100 20.51 7.61 9.46
N GLY A 101 19.66 6.91 10.21
CA GLY A 101 20.05 5.88 11.18
C GLY A 101 20.57 6.36 12.54
N GLY A 102 20.90 7.64 12.69
CA GLY A 102 21.33 8.25 13.95
C GLY A 102 20.17 8.60 14.91
N VAL A 103 20.53 9.00 16.13
CA VAL A 103 19.56 9.47 17.14
C VAL A 103 18.94 10.79 16.68
N GLY A 104 17.60 10.86 16.65
CA GLY A 104 16.87 12.02 16.10
C GLY A 104 16.85 12.09 14.57
N GLY A 105 17.50 11.15 13.89
CA GLY A 105 17.44 11.00 12.44
C GLY A 105 16.28 10.13 11.96
N THR A 106 16.29 9.80 10.67
CA THR A 106 15.33 8.91 10.03
C THR A 106 15.82 7.46 10.07
N GLY A 107 15.07 6.58 10.74
CA GLY A 107 15.30 5.13 10.73
C GLY A 107 14.57 4.45 9.56
N TRP A 108 15.18 3.44 8.95
CA TRP A 108 14.54 2.65 7.89
C TRP A 108 13.87 1.39 8.43
N HIS A 109 12.69 1.07 7.90
CA HIS A 109 11.82 0.03 8.45
C HIS A 109 12.51 -1.34 8.60
N HIS A 110 13.30 -1.79 7.61
CA HIS A 110 13.97 -3.09 7.67
C HIS A 110 14.92 -3.27 8.86
N TRP A 111 15.40 -2.18 9.48
CA TRP A 111 16.24 -2.24 10.68
C TRP A 111 15.46 -2.60 11.94
N HIS A 112 14.17 -2.24 11.98
CA HIS A 112 13.29 -2.35 13.13
C HIS A 112 12.27 -3.50 12.96
N SER A 113 12.05 -3.95 11.73
CA SER A 113 11.14 -5.04 11.42
C SER A 113 11.64 -6.41 11.94
N LEU A 114 10.72 -7.21 12.47
CA LEU A 114 10.97 -8.60 12.86
C LEU A 114 9.82 -9.51 12.40
N GLY A 115 9.67 -9.64 11.07
CA GLY A 115 8.66 -10.52 10.46
C GLY A 115 9.09 -11.99 10.47
N VAL A 116 8.25 -12.87 11.02
CA VAL A 116 8.49 -14.34 11.08
C VAL A 116 7.32 -15.19 10.61
N GLY A 117 6.17 -14.59 10.27
CA GLY A 117 4.94 -15.32 9.93
C GLY A 117 5.09 -16.36 8.79
N ASN A 118 6.00 -16.13 7.84
CA ASN A 118 6.24 -17.04 6.71
C ASN A 118 7.26 -18.16 7.00
N ASN A 119 7.79 -18.25 8.24
CA ASN A 119 8.84 -19.22 8.60
C ASN A 119 8.29 -20.46 9.34
N GLY A 120 7.00 -20.77 9.18
CA GLY A 120 6.37 -21.88 9.90
C GLY A 120 6.57 -23.24 9.23
N GLY A 121 7.08 -23.28 8.00
CA GLY A 121 7.27 -24.48 7.20
C GLY A 121 8.10 -25.59 7.86
N ALA A 122 9.00 -25.24 8.79
CA ALA A 122 9.75 -26.22 9.59
C ALA A 122 8.86 -27.17 10.44
N SER A 123 7.59 -26.80 10.66
CA SER A 123 6.57 -27.62 11.32
C SER A 123 5.86 -28.61 10.39
N THR A 124 6.14 -28.57 9.09
CA THR A 124 5.48 -29.38 8.05
C THR A 124 6.42 -30.42 7.45
N LEU A 125 5.91 -31.34 6.62
CA LEU A 125 6.73 -32.36 5.96
C LEU A 125 7.75 -31.76 4.96
N LYS A 126 7.40 -30.65 4.31
CA LYS A 126 8.32 -29.86 3.48
C LYS A 126 8.21 -28.37 3.78
N ASP A 127 9.35 -27.74 4.03
CA ASP A 127 9.41 -26.34 4.49
C ASP A 127 8.78 -25.32 3.53
N LYS A 128 9.10 -25.39 2.23
CA LYS A 128 8.59 -24.42 1.25
C LYS A 128 8.51 -24.99 -0.17
N PRO A 129 7.52 -24.58 -0.97
CA PRO A 129 7.48 -24.90 -2.40
C PRO A 129 8.64 -24.25 -3.15
N LYS A 130 8.90 -24.73 -4.37
CA LYS A 130 9.80 -24.03 -5.29
C LYS A 130 9.20 -22.65 -5.62
N PRO A 131 10.02 -21.60 -5.82
CA PRO A 131 9.52 -20.33 -6.32
C PRO A 131 8.74 -20.52 -7.64
N VAL A 132 7.70 -19.71 -7.83
CA VAL A 132 7.00 -19.63 -9.11
C VAL A 132 7.98 -19.11 -10.16
N ASP A 133 8.17 -19.88 -11.23
CA ASP A 133 9.06 -19.56 -12.35
C ASP A 133 8.24 -19.26 -13.61
N ALA A 134 7.28 -18.35 -13.46
CA ALA A 134 6.40 -17.91 -14.54
C ALA A 134 6.31 -16.38 -14.51
N TRP A 135 6.57 -15.75 -15.66
CA TRP A 135 6.36 -14.32 -15.85
C TRP A 135 4.94 -14.06 -16.33
N SER A 136 4.34 -12.96 -15.88
CA SER A 136 3.04 -12.50 -16.36
C SER A 136 3.08 -10.99 -16.56
N GLU A 137 2.84 -10.57 -17.80
CA GLU A 137 2.72 -9.17 -18.21
C GLU A 137 1.50 -8.50 -17.58
N LEU A 138 0.54 -9.26 -17.05
CA LEU A 138 -0.57 -8.70 -16.27
C LEU A 138 -0.15 -8.29 -14.85
N LEU A 139 0.89 -8.93 -14.29
CA LEU A 139 1.46 -8.57 -12.99
C LEU A 139 2.55 -7.51 -13.14
N TRP A 140 3.41 -7.70 -14.14
CA TRP A 140 4.57 -6.86 -14.44
C TRP A 140 4.56 -6.40 -15.90
N PRO A 141 3.72 -5.40 -16.24
CA PRO A 141 3.59 -4.95 -17.61
C PRO A 141 4.84 -4.19 -18.06
N PRO A 142 5.20 -4.28 -19.36
CA PRO A 142 6.46 -3.74 -19.89
C PRO A 142 6.56 -2.20 -19.85
N GLU A 143 5.46 -1.47 -19.72
CA GLU A 143 5.47 0.00 -19.64
C GLU A 143 6.12 0.57 -18.36
N TRP A 144 6.16 -0.18 -17.26
CA TRP A 144 6.55 0.34 -15.94
C TRP A 144 7.78 -0.38 -15.39
N PRO A 145 8.97 -0.16 -15.98
CA PRO A 145 10.16 -1.00 -15.78
C PRO A 145 10.76 -0.91 -14.38
N ILE A 146 10.42 0.12 -13.59
CA ILE A 146 10.92 0.28 -12.22
C ILE A 146 9.81 0.13 -11.16
N ALA A 147 8.68 -0.48 -11.54
CA ALA A 147 7.64 -0.83 -10.58
C ALA A 147 8.18 -1.78 -9.50
N ALA A 148 7.91 -1.46 -8.24
CA ALA A 148 8.32 -2.27 -7.09
C ALA A 148 7.23 -3.28 -6.66
N TYR A 149 6.01 -3.11 -7.16
CA TYR A 149 4.84 -3.92 -6.83
C TYR A 149 4.02 -4.20 -8.09
N GLU A 150 3.28 -5.30 -8.06
CA GLU A 150 2.34 -5.68 -9.12
C GLU A 150 1.30 -4.58 -9.36
N LEU A 151 0.97 -4.34 -10.63
CA LEU A 151 0.06 -3.26 -11.02
C LEU A 151 -1.41 -3.66 -10.99
N SER A 152 -1.81 -4.35 -9.92
CA SER A 152 -3.18 -4.80 -9.67
C SER A 152 -4.22 -3.69 -9.82
N ILE A 153 -3.87 -2.44 -9.50
CA ILE A 153 -4.72 -1.25 -9.63
C ILE A 153 -5.27 -1.01 -11.05
N ILE A 154 -4.58 -1.47 -12.09
CA ILE A 154 -4.96 -1.31 -13.50
C ILE A 154 -5.27 -2.65 -14.18
N LEU A 155 -5.28 -3.76 -13.43
CA LEU A 155 -5.55 -5.10 -13.94
C LEU A 155 -6.77 -5.18 -14.88
N PRO A 156 -7.94 -4.57 -14.57
CA PRO A 156 -9.09 -4.70 -15.46
C PRO A 156 -8.89 -3.94 -16.78
N HIS A 157 -8.05 -2.90 -16.82
CA HIS A 157 -7.66 -2.24 -18.06
C HIS A 157 -6.74 -3.13 -18.90
N LEU A 158 -5.75 -3.77 -18.28
CA LEU A 158 -4.85 -4.70 -18.98
C LEU A 158 -5.60 -5.91 -19.57
N LEU A 159 -6.65 -6.39 -18.89
CA LEU A 159 -7.52 -7.49 -19.34
C LEU A 159 -8.56 -7.08 -20.40
N SER A 160 -9.00 -5.81 -20.41
CA SER A 160 -10.02 -5.34 -21.37
C SER A 160 -9.43 -4.64 -22.60
N ASP A 161 -8.20 -4.14 -22.54
CA ASP A 161 -7.55 -3.42 -23.65
C ASP A 161 -6.90 -4.36 -24.68
N ASP A 162 -7.70 -4.75 -25.70
CA ASP A 162 -7.25 -5.58 -26.81
C ASP A 162 -6.13 -4.92 -27.64
N GLU A 163 -6.13 -3.59 -27.76
CA GLU A 163 -5.13 -2.87 -28.56
C GLU A 163 -3.76 -2.95 -27.89
N TRP A 164 -3.72 -2.72 -26.58
CA TRP A 164 -2.53 -2.88 -25.77
C TRP A 164 -1.99 -4.33 -25.82
N ARG A 165 -2.85 -5.34 -25.66
CA ARG A 165 -2.42 -6.75 -25.76
C ARG A 165 -1.83 -7.06 -27.13
N LYS A 166 -2.56 -6.75 -28.21
CA LYS A 166 -2.10 -7.00 -29.60
C LYS A 166 -0.82 -6.24 -29.94
N LYS A 167 -0.63 -5.03 -29.41
CA LYS A 167 0.61 -4.24 -29.58
C LYS A 167 1.83 -5.01 -29.06
N TRP A 168 1.70 -5.64 -27.89
CA TRP A 168 2.81 -6.36 -27.25
C TRP A 168 2.97 -7.80 -27.73
N GLU A 169 1.88 -8.47 -28.12
CA GLU A 169 1.93 -9.74 -28.83
C GLU A 169 2.72 -9.64 -30.13
N LYS A 170 2.50 -8.57 -30.91
CA LYS A 170 3.30 -8.26 -32.11
C LYS A 170 4.80 -8.07 -31.83
N ARG A 171 5.17 -7.82 -30.57
CA ARG A 171 6.56 -7.70 -30.09
C ARG A 171 7.07 -9.00 -29.44
N GLY A 172 6.29 -10.07 -29.47
CA GLY A 172 6.67 -11.40 -28.98
C GLY A 172 6.29 -11.71 -27.54
N LEU A 173 5.56 -10.82 -26.84
CA LEU A 173 5.06 -11.11 -25.50
C LEU A 173 3.80 -12.00 -25.56
N LYS A 174 3.58 -12.82 -24.53
CA LYS A 174 2.42 -13.71 -24.44
C LYS A 174 1.52 -13.22 -23.31
N ILE A 175 0.55 -12.40 -23.66
CA ILE A 175 -0.31 -11.76 -22.66
C ILE A 175 -1.60 -12.57 -22.51
N PRO A 176 -1.93 -13.05 -21.29
CA PRO A 176 -3.21 -13.72 -21.07
C PRO A 176 -4.39 -12.78 -21.35
N ASP A 177 -5.42 -13.31 -21.98
CA ASP A 177 -6.71 -12.64 -22.21
C ASP A 177 -7.70 -12.82 -21.05
N LYS A 178 -7.46 -13.84 -20.22
CA LYS A 178 -8.31 -14.29 -19.12
C LYS A 178 -7.50 -14.72 -17.89
N ILE A 179 -8.08 -14.51 -16.71
CA ILE A 179 -7.65 -15.12 -15.45
C ILE A 179 -8.66 -16.21 -15.07
N GLU A 180 -8.21 -17.46 -14.98
CA GLU A 180 -9.11 -18.59 -14.69
C GLU A 180 -9.69 -18.55 -13.28
N VAL A 181 -8.87 -18.26 -12.28
CA VAL A 181 -9.32 -18.13 -10.88
C VAL A 181 -8.70 -16.88 -10.28
N TRP A 182 -9.56 -15.98 -9.79
CA TRP A 182 -9.16 -14.78 -9.08
C TRP A 182 -9.67 -14.81 -7.65
N ILE A 183 -8.75 -14.72 -6.68
CA ILE A 183 -9.08 -14.70 -5.26
C ILE A 183 -8.63 -13.38 -4.64
N GLY A 184 -9.58 -12.48 -4.38
CA GLY A 184 -9.34 -11.23 -3.68
C GLY A 184 -9.34 -11.43 -2.16
N ARG A 185 -8.18 -11.28 -1.50
CA ARG A 185 -8.07 -11.33 -0.03
C ARG A 185 -8.23 -9.94 0.60
N MET A 186 -9.35 -9.71 1.29
CA MET A 186 -9.69 -8.43 1.94
C MET A 186 -9.50 -7.21 1.04
N TYR A 187 -9.63 -7.42 -0.26
CA TYR A 187 -9.36 -6.43 -1.28
C TYR A 187 -10.68 -6.02 -1.91
N ASN A 188 -10.98 -4.72 -1.85
CA ASN A 188 -12.19 -4.15 -2.40
C ASN A 188 -11.87 -3.25 -3.60
N PRO A 189 -11.42 -3.83 -4.73
CA PRO A 189 -10.92 -3.08 -5.89
C PRO A 189 -11.97 -2.17 -6.49
N VAL A 190 -13.24 -2.61 -6.57
CA VAL A 190 -14.34 -1.79 -7.11
C VAL A 190 -14.32 -0.42 -6.44
N TRP A 191 -14.33 -0.36 -5.11
CA TRP A 191 -14.34 0.95 -4.44
C TRP A 191 -12.96 1.62 -4.34
N THR A 192 -11.90 0.83 -4.14
CA THR A 192 -10.59 1.35 -3.71
C THR A 192 -9.75 1.89 -4.86
N ASN A 193 -9.83 1.31 -6.05
CA ASN A 193 -9.00 1.66 -7.20
C ASN A 193 -9.61 2.81 -8.01
N PRO A 194 -8.81 3.48 -8.88
CA PRO A 194 -9.38 4.31 -9.94
C PRO A 194 -10.31 3.49 -10.85
N ASP A 195 -11.25 4.17 -11.50
CA ASP A 195 -12.21 3.58 -12.44
C ASP A 195 -12.86 2.28 -11.96
N GLY A 196 -13.54 2.38 -10.82
CA GLY A 196 -14.21 1.25 -10.22
C GLY A 196 -15.35 0.65 -11.06
N PHE A 197 -15.89 1.36 -12.06
CA PHE A 197 -16.86 0.78 -12.99
C PHE A 197 -16.20 -0.17 -13.97
N ARG A 198 -14.98 0.10 -14.43
CA ARG A 198 -14.20 -0.88 -15.22
C ARG A 198 -13.97 -2.18 -14.47
N TRP A 199 -13.76 -2.11 -13.15
CA TRP A 199 -13.71 -3.31 -12.31
C TRP A 199 -15.02 -4.09 -12.33
N ILE A 200 -16.17 -3.42 -12.20
CA ILE A 200 -17.48 -4.08 -12.31
C ILE A 200 -17.61 -4.78 -13.65
N GLU A 201 -17.30 -4.09 -14.76
CA GLU A 201 -17.37 -4.66 -16.11
C GLU A 201 -16.58 -5.97 -16.23
N THR A 202 -15.30 -5.94 -15.85
CA THR A 202 -14.44 -7.12 -15.98
C THR A 202 -14.80 -8.24 -15.02
N LEU A 203 -15.14 -7.94 -13.75
CA LEU A 203 -15.51 -8.96 -12.77
C LEU A 203 -16.80 -9.70 -13.16
N THR A 204 -17.69 -9.03 -13.90
CA THR A 204 -18.91 -9.64 -14.44
C THR A 204 -18.76 -10.26 -15.83
N ASP A 205 -17.55 -10.25 -16.42
CA ASP A 205 -17.26 -10.85 -17.72
C ASP A 205 -16.49 -12.16 -17.54
N GLU A 206 -17.18 -13.29 -17.76
CA GLU A 206 -16.61 -14.64 -17.67
C GLU A 206 -15.48 -14.90 -18.70
N ASN A 207 -15.34 -14.05 -19.73
CA ASN A 207 -14.22 -14.10 -20.66
C ASN A 207 -12.96 -13.43 -20.11
N LYS A 208 -13.07 -12.65 -19.02
CA LYS A 208 -11.94 -11.99 -18.34
C LYS A 208 -11.59 -12.66 -17.03
N PHE A 209 -12.58 -13.03 -16.23
CA PHE A 209 -12.41 -13.79 -15.00
C PHE A 209 -13.26 -15.05 -15.03
N GLY A 210 -12.64 -16.23 -14.94
CA GLY A 210 -13.36 -17.51 -14.98
C GLY A 210 -14.12 -17.81 -13.69
N LEU A 211 -13.45 -17.68 -12.56
CA LEU A 211 -14.01 -17.87 -11.22
C LEU A 211 -13.48 -16.78 -10.29
N THR A 212 -14.37 -16.09 -9.60
CA THR A 212 -14.04 -14.99 -8.70
C THR A 212 -14.45 -15.31 -7.26
N VAL A 213 -13.50 -15.16 -6.34
CA VAL A 213 -13.70 -15.43 -4.92
C VAL A 213 -13.24 -14.22 -4.12
N HIS A 214 -14.08 -13.73 -3.21
CA HIS A 214 -13.74 -12.63 -2.32
C HIS A 214 -13.74 -13.09 -0.86
N LEU A 215 -12.54 -13.21 -0.28
CA LEU A 215 -12.38 -13.41 1.16
C LEU A 215 -12.56 -12.06 1.84
N SER A 216 -13.65 -11.89 2.59
CA SER A 216 -13.98 -10.60 3.19
C SER A 216 -14.64 -10.72 4.56
N PRO A 217 -14.27 -9.90 5.55
CA PRO A 217 -14.98 -9.81 6.83
C PRO A 217 -16.30 -9.04 6.72
N THR A 218 -16.54 -8.38 5.58
CA THR A 218 -17.74 -7.57 5.34
C THR A 218 -18.18 -7.73 3.89
N TRP A 219 -19.49 -7.74 3.64
CA TRP A 219 -20.03 -7.71 2.28
C TRP A 219 -19.84 -6.31 1.66
N SER A 220 -18.70 -6.09 1.01
CA SER A 220 -18.30 -4.79 0.44
C SER A 220 -18.73 -4.63 -1.02
N GLU A 221 -18.43 -3.49 -1.66
CA GLU A 221 -18.82 -3.17 -3.03
C GLU A 221 -18.39 -4.25 -4.03
N THR A 222 -17.16 -4.75 -3.93
CA THR A 222 -16.66 -5.85 -4.80
C THR A 222 -17.46 -7.14 -4.63
N SER A 223 -17.96 -7.41 -3.42
CA SER A 223 -18.73 -8.63 -3.12
C SER A 223 -20.07 -8.70 -3.87
N TRP A 224 -20.54 -7.63 -4.53
CA TRP A 224 -21.73 -7.68 -5.38
C TRP A 224 -21.48 -8.30 -6.76
N HIS A 225 -20.22 -8.48 -7.14
CA HIS A 225 -19.79 -8.77 -8.51
C HIS A 225 -18.87 -9.99 -8.58
N VAL A 226 -18.90 -10.87 -7.58
CA VAL A 226 -18.09 -12.10 -7.55
C VAL A 226 -18.96 -13.33 -7.36
N ASP A 227 -18.43 -14.49 -7.74
CA ASP A 227 -19.13 -15.78 -7.66
C ASP A 227 -19.26 -16.27 -6.22
N TYR A 228 -18.18 -16.16 -5.44
CA TYR A 228 -18.14 -16.62 -4.05
C TYR A 228 -17.68 -15.51 -3.10
N ILE A 229 -18.39 -15.41 -1.97
CA ILE A 229 -17.97 -14.59 -0.83
C ILE A 229 -17.64 -15.54 0.31
N LEU A 230 -16.40 -15.49 0.78
CA LEU A 230 -15.93 -16.34 1.86
C LEU A 230 -15.73 -15.49 3.13
N PRO A 231 -16.56 -15.69 4.18
CA PRO A 231 -16.45 -14.91 5.41
C PRO A 231 -15.14 -15.23 6.15
N VAL A 232 -14.34 -14.19 6.39
CA VAL A 232 -13.11 -14.28 7.18
C VAL A 232 -13.13 -13.34 8.38
N GLY A 233 -12.42 -13.70 9.45
CA GLY A 233 -12.43 -12.96 10.71
C GLY A 233 -11.74 -11.58 10.67
N LEU A 234 -12.16 -10.67 11.55
CA LEU A 234 -11.46 -9.40 11.81
C LEU A 234 -10.16 -9.62 12.61
N ALA A 235 -9.46 -8.52 12.95
CA ALA A 235 -8.15 -8.59 13.60
C ALA A 235 -8.11 -9.38 14.93
N GLY A 236 -9.22 -9.41 15.67
CA GLY A 236 -9.36 -10.17 16.93
C GLY A 236 -9.87 -11.60 16.74
N GLU A 237 -10.07 -12.04 15.51
CA GLU A 237 -10.65 -13.33 15.10
C GLU A 237 -9.68 -14.14 14.24
N ARG A 238 -8.41 -13.68 14.14
CA ARG A 238 -7.39 -14.32 13.31
C ARG A 238 -6.00 -14.31 13.90
N HIS A 239 -5.15 -15.20 13.41
CA HIS A 239 -3.73 -15.17 13.72
C HIS A 239 -3.01 -14.27 12.73
N ASP A 240 -2.01 -13.54 13.22
CA ASP A 240 -1.22 -12.65 12.36
C ASP A 240 0.10 -12.31 13.05
N ASN A 241 1.20 -12.34 12.31
CA ASN A 241 2.44 -11.77 12.78
C ASN A 241 2.49 -10.29 12.39
N GLN A 242 2.55 -9.41 13.38
CA GLN A 242 2.65 -7.97 13.14
C GLN A 242 4.01 -7.45 13.56
N THR A 243 4.60 -6.56 12.77
CA THR A 243 5.68 -5.67 13.21
C THR A 243 5.26 -4.24 12.89
N ALA A 244 5.70 -3.28 13.68
CA ALA A 244 5.42 -1.87 13.46
C ALA A 244 6.64 -1.05 13.88
N GLU A 245 7.27 -0.38 12.93
CA GLU A 245 8.58 0.26 13.12
C GLU A 245 8.43 1.66 13.75
N THR A 246 7.74 1.71 14.90
CA THR A 246 7.30 2.95 15.56
C THR A 246 8.30 3.49 16.57
N LYS A 247 9.39 2.77 16.84
CA LYS A 247 10.39 3.09 17.85
C LYS A 247 11.75 2.47 17.47
N PRO A 248 12.89 2.95 18.03
CA PRO A 248 14.23 2.45 17.74
C PRO A 248 14.52 1.08 18.38
N GLU A 249 13.60 0.13 18.17
CA GLU A 249 13.67 -1.25 18.63
C GLU A 249 13.43 -2.18 17.46
N ARG A 250 13.93 -3.41 17.57
CA ARG A 250 13.56 -4.51 16.70
C ARG A 250 12.59 -5.42 17.43
N TRP A 251 11.32 -5.40 17.02
CA TRP A 251 10.26 -6.05 17.77
C TRP A 251 9.17 -6.64 16.87
N THR A 252 8.43 -7.59 17.43
CA THR A 252 7.31 -8.28 16.80
C THR A 252 6.13 -8.38 17.76
N ALA A 253 4.94 -8.50 17.21
CA ALA A 253 3.69 -8.81 17.89
C ALA A 253 2.94 -9.95 17.22
N PHE A 254 1.97 -10.49 17.96
CA PHE A 254 1.12 -11.58 17.53
C PHE A 254 -0.34 -11.21 17.78
N ARG A 255 -1.15 -11.29 16.73
CA ARG A 255 -2.61 -11.27 16.83
C ARG A 255 -3.12 -12.69 16.95
N GLN A 256 -4.24 -12.86 17.63
CA GLN A 256 -4.86 -14.15 17.84
C GLN A 256 -6.39 -14.01 17.93
N PRO A 257 -7.14 -15.07 17.61
CA PRO A 257 -8.57 -15.15 17.84
C PRO A 257 -8.87 -15.16 19.36
N VAL A 258 -9.21 -14.00 19.91
CA VAL A 258 -9.33 -13.80 21.37
C VAL A 258 -10.42 -14.67 21.98
N LEU A 259 -11.52 -14.90 21.25
CA LEU A 259 -12.63 -15.74 21.72
C LEU A 259 -12.24 -17.23 21.74
N ARG A 260 -11.46 -17.70 20.75
CA ARG A 260 -10.90 -19.06 20.78
C ARG A 260 -10.00 -19.25 22.00
N VAL A 261 -9.08 -18.32 22.24
CA VAL A 261 -8.14 -18.41 23.37
C VAL A 261 -8.89 -18.36 24.71
N ALA A 262 -9.89 -17.48 24.84
CA ALA A 262 -10.73 -17.40 26.03
C ALA A 262 -11.45 -18.73 26.30
N LEU A 263 -12.07 -19.34 25.28
CA LEU A 263 -12.71 -20.64 25.39
C LEU A 263 -11.73 -21.74 25.81
N GLN A 264 -10.54 -21.78 25.21
CA GLN A 264 -9.51 -22.76 25.56
C GLN A 264 -9.06 -22.62 27.02
N LYS A 265 -8.91 -21.38 27.52
CA LYS A 265 -8.62 -21.12 28.95
C LYS A 265 -9.76 -21.52 29.88
N MET A 266 -11.00 -21.56 29.39
CA MET A 266 -12.17 -22.09 30.10
C MET A 266 -12.32 -23.62 29.97
N GLY A 267 -11.33 -24.31 29.40
CA GLY A 267 -11.31 -25.77 29.27
C GLY A 267 -11.99 -26.32 28.02
N TRP A 268 -12.45 -25.46 27.09
CA TRP A 268 -12.96 -25.92 25.80
C TRP A 268 -11.83 -26.45 24.91
N LYS A 269 -12.12 -27.52 24.16
CA LYS A 269 -11.24 -28.08 23.15
C LYS A 269 -11.99 -28.19 21.81
N PRO A 270 -11.33 -27.88 20.69
CA PRO A 270 -11.89 -28.13 19.36
C PRO A 270 -11.98 -29.63 19.10
N GLU A 271 -12.97 -30.03 18.30
CA GLU A 271 -13.07 -31.40 17.76
C GLU A 271 -12.01 -31.63 16.69
N ASN A 272 -11.81 -30.64 15.80
CA ASN A 272 -10.73 -30.64 14.83
C ASN A 272 -9.77 -29.45 15.08
N PRO A 273 -8.55 -29.71 15.58
CA PRO A 273 -7.53 -28.68 15.83
C PRO A 273 -7.15 -27.83 14.60
N ALA A 274 -7.28 -28.36 13.38
CA ALA A 274 -6.93 -27.68 12.14
C ALA A 274 -7.96 -26.62 11.70
N ARG A 275 -9.13 -26.56 12.35
CA ARG A 275 -10.18 -25.56 12.13
C ARG A 275 -10.76 -25.02 13.44
N ALA A 276 -9.92 -25.01 14.47
CA ALA A 276 -10.31 -24.70 15.82
C ALA A 276 -10.86 -23.28 15.99
N THR A 277 -10.41 -22.33 15.16
CA THR A 277 -10.95 -20.96 15.19
C THR A 277 -12.35 -20.91 14.61
N LEU A 278 -12.60 -21.59 13.49
CA LEU A 278 -13.95 -21.75 12.94
C LEU A 278 -14.91 -22.38 13.97
N GLU A 279 -14.50 -23.45 14.63
CA GLU A 279 -15.32 -24.11 15.66
C GLU A 279 -15.57 -23.19 16.86
N ALA A 280 -14.58 -22.39 17.27
CA ALA A 280 -14.75 -21.39 18.31
C ALA A 280 -15.76 -20.31 17.90
N HIS A 281 -15.68 -19.78 16.67
CA HIS A 281 -16.63 -18.80 16.13
C HIS A 281 -18.07 -19.33 16.12
N LYS A 282 -18.27 -20.59 15.71
CA LYS A 282 -19.58 -21.25 15.79
C LYS A 282 -20.07 -21.35 17.24
N LYS A 283 -19.20 -21.78 18.16
CA LYS A 283 -19.54 -21.98 19.58
C LYS A 283 -19.95 -20.68 20.29
N VAL A 284 -19.30 -19.56 19.99
CA VAL A 284 -19.63 -18.24 20.57
C VAL A 284 -20.75 -17.52 19.83
N GLY A 285 -21.24 -18.08 18.72
CA GLY A 285 -22.36 -17.52 17.96
C GLY A 285 -21.96 -16.39 17.02
N LEU A 286 -20.76 -16.42 16.44
CA LEU A 286 -20.36 -15.53 15.33
C LEU A 286 -20.70 -16.10 13.94
N GLY A 287 -20.99 -17.40 13.85
CA GLY A 287 -21.28 -18.07 12.58
C GLY A 287 -20.09 -18.85 12.02
N GLU A 288 -20.19 -19.22 10.75
CA GLU A 288 -19.16 -19.95 10.01
C GLU A 288 -18.10 -18.99 9.46
N VAL A 289 -17.42 -18.28 10.36
CA VAL A 289 -16.36 -17.33 10.00
C VAL A 289 -15.01 -18.02 10.07
N TRP A 290 -14.29 -18.05 8.96
CA TRP A 290 -12.96 -18.65 8.90
C TRP A 290 -11.88 -17.71 9.43
N GLU A 291 -10.85 -18.31 10.01
CA GLU A 291 -9.56 -17.67 10.17
C GLU A 291 -8.73 -17.89 8.90
N ASP A 292 -7.94 -16.90 8.48
CA ASP A 292 -7.25 -16.92 7.19
C ASP A 292 -6.26 -18.09 7.06
N ASP A 293 -5.40 -18.31 8.07
CA ASP A 293 -4.37 -19.35 8.02
C ASP A 293 -5.04 -20.75 7.99
N GLU A 294 -6.02 -20.99 8.86
CA GLU A 294 -6.83 -22.22 8.87
C GLU A 294 -7.54 -22.44 7.53
N PHE A 295 -8.12 -21.40 6.92
CA PHE A 295 -8.80 -21.51 5.63
C PHE A 295 -7.87 -22.04 4.54
N TRP A 296 -6.68 -21.43 4.38
CA TRP A 296 -5.73 -21.83 3.34
C TRP A 296 -5.17 -23.24 3.57
N ILE A 297 -4.89 -23.60 4.82
CA ILE A 297 -4.45 -24.96 5.17
C ILE A 297 -5.53 -25.98 4.81
N ASN A 298 -6.78 -25.75 5.21
CA ASN A 298 -7.89 -26.69 4.91
C ASN A 298 -8.22 -26.73 3.41
N LEU A 299 -8.12 -25.60 2.69
CA LEU A 299 -8.32 -25.56 1.26
C LEU A 299 -7.25 -26.38 0.52
N ALA A 300 -5.98 -26.27 0.92
CA ALA A 300 -4.92 -27.08 0.32
C ALA A 300 -5.16 -28.58 0.50
N TRP A 301 -5.69 -28.99 1.66
CA TRP A 301 -6.09 -30.38 1.93
C TRP A 301 -7.32 -30.83 1.15
N ALA A 302 -8.25 -29.91 0.86
CA ALA A 302 -9.39 -30.20 0.00
C ALA A 302 -9.01 -30.34 -1.48
N ILE A 303 -8.00 -29.57 -1.94
CA ILE A 303 -7.48 -29.63 -3.31
C ILE A 303 -6.66 -30.91 -3.53
N ASP A 304 -5.86 -31.32 -2.55
CA ASP A 304 -4.92 -32.44 -2.67
C ASP A 304 -5.12 -33.48 -1.54
N PRO A 305 -6.30 -34.12 -1.43
CA PRO A 305 -6.66 -34.95 -0.29
C PRO A 305 -5.76 -36.18 -0.15
N ASP A 306 -5.28 -36.74 -1.25
CA ASP A 306 -4.39 -37.91 -1.29
C ASP A 306 -2.90 -37.55 -1.44
N GLY A 307 -2.58 -36.27 -1.66
CA GLY A 307 -1.21 -35.79 -1.84
C GLY A 307 -0.64 -35.98 -3.25
N SER A 308 -1.43 -36.48 -4.20
CA SER A 308 -0.99 -36.76 -5.58
C SER A 308 -0.56 -35.51 -6.36
N LEU A 309 -1.07 -34.33 -6.01
CA LEU A 309 -0.66 -33.05 -6.61
C LEU A 309 0.61 -32.48 -5.98
N GLY A 310 1.09 -33.05 -4.87
CA GLY A 310 2.29 -32.63 -4.17
C GLY A 310 2.15 -31.29 -3.44
N ILE A 311 0.92 -30.81 -3.22
CA ILE A 311 0.62 -29.59 -2.47
C ILE A 311 0.55 -29.91 -0.97
N ARG A 312 -0.09 -31.02 -0.62
CA ARG A 312 -0.39 -31.43 0.76
C ARG A 312 0.84 -31.47 1.67
N GLN A 313 1.98 -31.91 1.16
CA GLN A 313 3.24 -32.02 1.92
C GLN A 313 3.74 -30.69 2.55
N TYR A 314 3.32 -29.54 2.02
CA TYR A 314 3.68 -28.22 2.55
C TYR A 314 2.76 -27.76 3.69
N TRP A 315 1.69 -28.51 3.96
CA TRP A 315 0.67 -28.20 4.96
C TRP A 315 0.34 -29.40 5.84
N GLU A 316 1.09 -30.49 5.71
CA GLU A 316 0.97 -31.70 6.52
C GLU A 316 1.90 -31.60 7.73
N SER A 317 1.36 -31.83 8.93
CA SER A 317 2.09 -31.72 10.18
C SER A 317 3.24 -32.73 10.23
N LYS A 318 4.42 -32.23 10.60
CA LYS A 318 5.58 -33.07 10.92
C LYS A 318 5.42 -33.81 12.25
N LYS A 319 4.72 -33.19 13.21
CA LYS A 319 4.51 -33.77 14.55
C LYS A 319 3.38 -34.81 14.54
N ASN A 320 2.38 -34.61 13.70
CA ASN A 320 1.23 -35.49 13.52
C ASN A 320 1.07 -35.86 12.03
N PRO A 321 1.94 -36.74 11.47
CA PRO A 321 1.84 -37.15 10.08
C PRO A 321 0.44 -37.67 9.74
N GLY A 322 -0.04 -37.37 8.53
CA GLY A 322 -1.40 -37.69 8.09
C GLY A 322 -2.45 -36.66 8.50
N GLN A 323 -2.08 -35.57 9.19
CA GLN A 323 -2.99 -34.50 9.61
C GLN A 323 -2.50 -33.12 9.13
N PRO A 324 -3.41 -32.15 8.92
CA PRO A 324 -3.01 -30.76 8.64
C PRO A 324 -2.17 -30.18 9.78
N VAL A 325 -1.22 -29.32 9.43
CA VAL A 325 -0.50 -28.50 10.42
C VAL A 325 -1.47 -27.56 11.13
N THR A 326 -1.36 -27.49 12.46
CA THR A 326 -2.14 -26.53 13.24
C THR A 326 -1.45 -25.16 13.27
N VAL A 327 -2.24 -24.12 13.47
CA VAL A 327 -1.72 -22.75 13.62
C VAL A 327 -0.72 -22.63 14.79
N GLU A 328 -0.95 -23.38 15.87
CA GLU A 328 -0.01 -23.46 16.99
C GLU A 328 1.34 -24.06 16.58
N GLU A 329 1.35 -25.15 15.82
CA GLU A 329 2.59 -25.73 15.30
C GLU A 329 3.33 -24.77 14.37
N TRP A 330 2.59 -24.11 13.47
CA TRP A 330 3.13 -23.15 12.51
C TRP A 330 3.79 -21.97 13.22
N TYR A 331 3.06 -21.25 14.07
CA TYR A 331 3.61 -20.07 14.75
C TYR A 331 4.64 -20.42 15.81
N ASN A 332 4.56 -21.61 16.43
CA ASN A 332 5.64 -22.06 17.30
C ASN A 332 6.95 -22.19 16.51
N ALA A 333 6.91 -22.76 15.30
CA ALA A 333 8.07 -22.82 14.43
C ALA A 333 8.54 -21.41 14.00
N CYS A 334 7.62 -20.52 13.61
CA CYS A 334 7.93 -19.13 13.28
C CYS A 334 8.68 -18.42 14.41
N PHE A 335 8.12 -18.41 15.62
CA PHE A 335 8.68 -17.69 16.77
C PHE A 335 9.95 -18.35 17.31
N SER A 336 10.13 -19.65 17.10
CA SER A 336 11.37 -20.35 17.43
C SER A 336 12.58 -19.87 16.60
N THR A 337 12.37 -19.12 15.52
CA THR A 337 13.46 -18.49 14.76
C THR A 337 14.04 -17.24 15.43
N ILE A 338 13.38 -16.72 16.48
CA ILE A 338 13.81 -15.53 17.22
C ILE A 338 14.69 -15.96 18.41
N PRO A 339 16.02 -15.68 18.39
CA PRO A 339 16.94 -16.24 19.38
C PRO A 339 16.65 -15.81 20.83
N GLY A 340 16.41 -14.51 21.07
CA GLY A 340 16.10 -14.00 22.39
C GLY A 340 14.80 -14.58 22.97
N LEU A 341 13.75 -14.62 22.14
CA LEU A 341 12.46 -15.19 22.51
C LEU A 341 12.59 -16.68 22.85
N LYS A 342 13.28 -17.46 22.00
CA LYS A 342 13.52 -18.88 22.26
C LYS A 342 14.22 -19.09 23.61
N LYS A 343 15.29 -18.34 23.88
CA LYS A 343 16.07 -18.46 25.12
C LYS A 343 15.24 -18.14 26.38
N ILE A 344 14.36 -17.15 26.33
CA ILE A 344 13.51 -16.84 27.49
C ILE A 344 12.43 -17.91 27.69
N CYS A 345 11.86 -18.44 26.60
CA CYS A 345 10.85 -19.49 26.65
C CYS A 345 11.42 -20.78 27.25
N GLU A 346 12.64 -21.17 26.85
CA GLU A 346 13.37 -22.30 27.44
C GLU A 346 13.56 -22.15 28.95
N LYS A 347 13.92 -20.95 29.44
CA LYS A 347 14.04 -20.68 30.88
C LYS A 347 12.71 -20.76 31.63
N MET A 348 11.61 -20.42 30.95
CA MET A 348 10.27 -20.41 31.51
C MET A 348 9.57 -21.77 31.41
N GLY A 349 10.13 -22.74 30.68
CA GLY A 349 9.50 -24.02 30.42
C GLY A 349 8.23 -23.94 29.57
N ILE A 350 8.14 -22.94 28.69
CA ILE A 350 7.00 -22.75 27.76
C ILE A 350 7.50 -22.67 26.32
N THR A 351 6.59 -22.82 25.37
CA THR A 351 6.89 -22.63 23.94
C THR A 351 6.89 -21.15 23.54
N PRO A 352 7.64 -20.76 22.50
CA PRO A 352 7.55 -19.44 21.89
C PRO A 352 6.12 -19.03 21.48
N TYR A 353 5.31 -19.98 20.97
CA TYR A 353 3.90 -19.71 20.70
C TYR A 353 3.12 -19.35 21.96
N GLU A 354 3.24 -20.12 23.05
CA GLU A 354 2.55 -19.81 24.32
C GLU A 354 2.96 -18.46 24.87
N TYR A 355 4.26 -18.11 24.79
CA TYR A 355 4.73 -16.79 25.19
C TYR A 355 4.03 -15.69 24.41
N MET A 356 3.99 -15.80 23.08
CA MET A 356 3.39 -14.80 22.21
C MET A 356 1.87 -14.75 22.33
N ARG A 357 1.20 -15.89 22.53
CA ARG A 357 -0.24 -15.99 22.83
C ARG A 357 -0.60 -15.22 24.09
N ASP A 358 0.19 -15.37 25.15
CA ASP A 358 -0.14 -14.79 26.46
C ASP A 358 0.39 -13.35 26.65
N ARG A 359 1.47 -12.95 25.95
CA ARG A 359 2.10 -11.63 26.11
C ARG A 359 1.91 -10.69 24.91
N GLY A 360 1.58 -11.22 23.74
CA GLY A 360 1.26 -10.45 22.54
C GLY A 360 2.44 -9.81 21.81
N ALA A 361 3.58 -9.53 22.45
CA ALA A 361 4.73 -8.88 21.83
C ALA A 361 6.09 -9.30 22.40
N TRP A 362 7.13 -9.11 21.59
CA TRP A 362 8.53 -9.37 21.94
C TRP A 362 9.47 -8.32 21.32
N THR A 363 10.38 -7.78 22.12
CA THR A 363 11.50 -6.94 21.65
C THR A 363 12.78 -7.77 21.66
N GLU A 364 13.38 -7.95 20.49
CA GLU A 364 14.65 -8.69 20.33
C GLU A 364 15.86 -7.78 20.54
N GLU A 365 15.74 -6.51 20.17
CA GLU A 365 16.83 -5.54 20.28
C GLU A 365 16.28 -4.14 20.57
N THR A 366 16.94 -3.40 21.47
CA THR A 366 16.65 -1.99 21.75
C THR A 366 17.81 -1.11 21.30
N ASN A 367 17.58 0.20 21.13
CA ASN A 367 18.60 1.18 20.71
C ASN A 367 19.20 0.83 19.34
N VAL A 368 18.32 0.49 18.39
CA VAL A 368 18.71 0.14 17.02
C VAL A 368 19.03 1.42 16.24
N TYR A 369 20.31 1.78 16.21
CA TYR A 369 20.86 2.89 15.43
C TYR A 369 22.05 2.45 14.59
N ASN A 370 22.42 3.28 13.61
CA ASN A 370 23.60 3.15 12.75
C ASN A 370 23.82 1.72 12.23
N VAL A 371 22.75 1.07 11.77
CA VAL A 371 22.79 -0.35 11.41
C VAL A 371 23.79 -0.64 10.29
N MET A 372 23.94 0.29 9.35
CA MET A 372 24.92 0.24 8.26
C MET A 372 26.38 0.22 8.73
N GLU A 373 26.67 0.77 9.91
CA GLU A 373 28.03 0.82 10.48
C GLU A 373 28.36 -0.42 11.32
N ARG A 374 27.39 -1.30 11.56
CA ARG A 374 27.61 -2.50 12.37
C ARG A 374 28.52 -3.47 11.63
N GLU A 375 29.48 -4.04 12.36
CA GLU A 375 30.42 -5.01 11.79
C GLU A 375 29.72 -6.31 11.39
N VAL A 376 30.12 -6.82 10.22
CA VAL A 376 29.82 -8.16 9.73
C VAL A 376 30.97 -9.06 10.19
N PRO A 377 30.71 -10.13 10.95
CA PRO A 377 31.78 -11.00 11.43
C PRO A 377 32.63 -11.56 10.29
N TYR A 378 33.95 -11.48 10.41
CA TYR A 378 34.92 -11.98 9.44
C TYR A 378 35.84 -13.00 10.11
N ASP A 379 36.04 -14.15 9.46
CA ASP A 379 36.97 -15.20 9.88
C ASP A 379 38.20 -15.15 8.94
N PRO A 380 39.38 -14.71 9.41
CA PRO A 380 40.57 -14.57 8.57
C PRO A 380 41.16 -15.93 8.15
N VAL A 381 40.92 -17.00 8.90
CA VAL A 381 41.39 -18.34 8.57
C VAL A 381 40.54 -18.93 7.46
N LYS A 382 39.21 -18.82 7.58
CA LYS A 382 38.27 -19.27 6.54
C LYS A 382 38.16 -18.30 5.37
N LYS A 383 38.68 -17.08 5.50
CA LYS A 383 38.50 -15.97 4.57
C LYS A 383 37.02 -15.81 4.20
N ALA A 384 36.15 -15.76 5.20
CA ALA A 384 34.70 -15.76 5.03
C ALA A 384 34.02 -14.72 5.93
N ILE A 385 32.91 -14.16 5.47
CA ILE A 385 32.07 -13.22 6.24
C ILE A 385 30.75 -13.87 6.64
N LYS A 386 30.18 -13.50 7.79
CA LYS A 386 28.93 -14.08 8.30
C LYS A 386 27.73 -13.18 8.02
N VAL A 387 26.94 -13.54 7.01
CA VAL A 387 25.73 -12.80 6.61
C VAL A 387 24.49 -13.65 6.84
N LYS A 388 23.48 -13.09 7.52
CA LYS A 388 22.21 -13.79 7.86
C LYS A 388 22.44 -15.19 8.49
N GLY A 389 23.46 -15.30 9.36
CA GLY A 389 23.81 -16.54 10.06
C GLY A 389 24.68 -17.52 9.26
N LYS A 390 24.90 -17.30 7.96
CA LYS A 390 25.70 -18.16 7.09
C LYS A 390 27.09 -17.57 6.85
N TRP A 391 28.11 -18.42 6.84
CA TRP A 391 29.46 -18.04 6.42
C TRP A 391 29.52 -18.09 4.90
N ILE A 392 29.90 -16.98 4.28
CA ILE A 392 30.07 -16.84 2.84
C ILE A 392 31.56 -16.65 2.56
N PRO A 393 32.21 -17.58 1.82
CA PRO A 393 33.60 -17.44 1.43
C PRO A 393 33.83 -16.20 0.56
N LEU A 394 34.90 -15.44 0.85
CA LEU A 394 35.27 -14.28 0.03
C LEU A 394 35.70 -14.69 -1.39
N SER A 395 36.06 -15.96 -1.62
CA SER A 395 36.31 -16.49 -2.97
C SER A 395 35.08 -16.46 -3.87
N GLU A 396 33.86 -16.53 -3.30
CA GLU A 396 32.58 -16.43 -4.00
C GLU A 396 32.14 -14.98 -4.20
N CYS A 397 32.84 -14.05 -3.55
CA CYS A 397 32.53 -12.63 -3.57
C CYS A 397 33.48 -11.84 -4.47
N GLU A 398 33.01 -10.70 -4.91
CA GLU A 398 33.80 -9.64 -5.50
C GLU A 398 33.79 -8.43 -4.57
N ILE A 399 34.90 -7.70 -4.53
CA ILE A 399 35.04 -6.47 -3.77
C ILE A 399 35.45 -5.39 -4.76
N ASP A 400 34.61 -4.38 -4.95
CA ASP A 400 34.93 -3.28 -5.86
C ASP A 400 35.81 -2.20 -5.20
N GLU A 401 36.17 -1.19 -5.99
CA GLU A 401 36.99 -0.05 -5.58
C GLU A 401 36.38 0.78 -4.43
N ASN A 402 35.06 0.73 -4.25
CA ASN A 402 34.35 1.43 -3.18
C ASN A 402 34.18 0.54 -1.93
N GLY A 403 34.77 -0.66 -1.95
CA GLY A 403 34.68 -1.64 -0.89
C GLY A 403 33.38 -2.44 -0.90
N ALA A 404 32.50 -2.30 -1.89
CA ALA A 404 31.25 -3.05 -1.94
C ALA A 404 31.54 -4.54 -2.12
N VAL A 405 31.03 -5.38 -1.22
CA VAL A 405 31.21 -6.84 -1.26
C VAL A 405 29.93 -7.48 -1.77
N PHE A 406 29.98 -8.17 -2.91
CA PHE A 406 28.80 -8.80 -3.52
C PHE A 406 29.11 -10.18 -4.10
N LEU A 407 28.06 -11.00 -4.25
CA LEU A 407 28.18 -12.32 -4.85
C LEU A 407 28.45 -12.26 -6.36
N LYS A 408 29.30 -13.15 -6.87
CA LYS A 408 29.63 -13.27 -8.31
C LYS A 408 28.51 -13.83 -9.21
N HIS A 409 27.29 -14.01 -8.69
CA HIS A 409 26.18 -14.61 -9.42
C HIS A 409 25.45 -13.60 -10.31
N HIS A 410 24.53 -14.11 -11.16
CA HIS A 410 23.56 -13.34 -11.96
C HIS A 410 24.15 -12.05 -12.53
N ASN A 411 25.00 -12.16 -13.56
CA ASN A 411 25.58 -11.03 -14.32
C ASN A 411 26.03 -9.79 -13.51
N ALA A 412 26.33 -9.90 -12.21
CA ALA A 412 26.55 -8.75 -11.32
C ALA A 412 27.80 -7.94 -11.67
N LYS A 413 28.71 -8.55 -12.46
CA LYS A 413 29.83 -7.87 -13.10
C LYS A 413 29.41 -6.98 -14.26
N LYS A 414 28.39 -7.39 -15.00
CA LYS A 414 27.89 -6.73 -16.20
C LYS A 414 26.85 -5.66 -15.86
N TYR A 415 25.94 -5.96 -14.95
CA TYR A 415 24.82 -5.07 -14.59
C TYR A 415 24.90 -4.67 -13.12
N HIS A 416 24.95 -3.36 -12.88
CA HIS A 416 24.93 -2.77 -11.54
C HIS A 416 23.68 -3.20 -10.77
N SER A 417 22.54 -3.27 -11.46
CA SER A 417 21.25 -3.67 -10.88
C SER A 417 21.20 -5.11 -10.36
N GLU A 418 22.07 -6.01 -10.82
CA GLU A 418 22.09 -7.42 -10.38
C GLU A 418 23.02 -7.68 -9.18
N ARG A 419 23.66 -6.64 -8.64
CA ARG A 419 24.57 -6.78 -7.49
C ARG A 419 23.81 -7.07 -6.19
N HIS A 420 24.08 -8.24 -5.60
CA HIS A 420 23.60 -8.59 -4.26
C HIS A 420 24.65 -8.26 -3.19
N ILE A 421 24.54 -7.07 -2.58
CA ILE A 421 25.50 -6.62 -1.55
C ILE A 421 25.36 -7.40 -0.25
N LEU A 422 26.50 -7.83 0.26
CA LEU A 422 26.69 -8.59 1.48
C LEU A 422 27.30 -7.76 2.62
N ALA A 423 28.21 -6.84 2.27
CA ALA A 423 28.93 -5.99 3.20
C ALA A 423 29.62 -4.83 2.46
N VAL A 424 30.18 -3.88 3.21
CA VAL A 424 31.13 -2.87 2.72
C VAL A 424 32.45 -3.05 3.48
N LYS A 425 33.54 -3.23 2.74
CA LYS A 425 34.90 -3.29 3.29
C LYS A 425 35.44 -1.86 3.43
N LYS A 426 35.63 -1.42 4.67
CA LYS A 426 36.15 -0.09 5.00
C LYS A 426 37.09 -0.18 6.21
N ASP A 427 38.25 0.46 6.14
CA ASP A 427 39.24 0.53 7.22
C ASP A 427 39.61 -0.85 7.81
N GLY A 428 39.76 -1.85 6.93
CA GLY A 428 40.09 -3.23 7.30
C GLY A 428 38.94 -4.05 7.89
N LYS A 429 37.75 -3.45 8.06
CA LYS A 429 36.55 -4.09 8.59
C LYS A 429 35.52 -4.35 7.49
N PHE A 430 34.64 -5.30 7.74
CA PHE A 430 33.42 -5.51 6.93
C PHE A 430 32.24 -4.95 7.71
N LEU A 431 31.52 -4.01 7.12
CA LEU A 431 30.36 -3.34 7.72
C LEU A 431 29.10 -3.76 6.97
N LYS A 432 27.93 -3.67 7.60
CA LYS A 432 26.65 -4.05 6.95
C LYS A 432 26.35 -3.23 5.70
N GLY A 433 26.68 -1.94 5.71
CA GLY A 433 26.34 -1.01 4.62
C GLY A 433 24.84 -0.86 4.42
N PHE A 434 24.47 -0.27 3.28
CA PHE A 434 23.11 -0.14 2.78
C PHE A 434 22.77 -1.27 1.79
N HIS A 435 21.48 -1.48 1.53
CA HIS A 435 20.99 -2.48 0.57
C HIS A 435 20.97 -1.97 -0.89
N THR A 436 21.81 -1.00 -1.21
CA THR A 436 22.04 -0.51 -2.58
C THR A 436 23.08 -1.37 -3.30
N ALA A 437 23.26 -1.20 -4.61
CA ALA A 437 24.23 -1.97 -5.39
C ALA A 437 25.71 -1.57 -5.17
N THR A 438 25.96 -0.49 -4.41
CA THR A 438 27.30 -0.10 -3.90
C THR A 438 27.49 -0.38 -2.42
N GLY A 439 26.46 -0.74 -1.67
CA GLY A 439 26.51 -0.77 -0.21
C GLY A 439 26.55 0.61 0.46
N HIS A 440 26.50 1.69 -0.34
CA HIS A 440 26.51 3.09 0.07
C HIS A 440 25.25 3.82 -0.41
N LEU A 441 25.00 5.06 0.02
CA LEU A 441 23.91 5.85 -0.54
C LEU A 441 24.29 6.35 -1.95
N GLU A 442 23.47 6.02 -2.95
CA GLU A 442 23.74 6.32 -4.36
C GLU A 442 23.13 7.66 -4.78
N TYR A 443 23.92 8.74 -4.71
CA TYR A 443 23.55 10.01 -5.33
C TYR A 443 23.36 9.87 -6.86
N TYR A 444 24.33 9.24 -7.51
CA TYR A 444 24.26 8.83 -8.91
C TYR A 444 23.80 7.38 -9.00
N SER A 445 22.69 7.13 -9.69
CA SER A 445 22.14 5.78 -9.89
C SER A 445 22.53 5.26 -11.27
N LYS A 446 23.56 4.41 -11.30
CA LYS A 446 23.94 3.68 -12.52
C LYS A 446 22.81 2.76 -13.01
N THR A 447 22.00 2.22 -12.09
CA THR A 447 20.81 1.44 -12.43
C THR A 447 19.87 2.21 -13.37
N LEU A 448 19.60 3.49 -13.10
CA LEU A 448 18.73 4.28 -13.98
C LEU A 448 19.35 4.50 -15.37
N VAL A 449 20.67 4.66 -15.46
CA VAL A 449 21.36 4.72 -16.76
C VAL A 449 21.26 3.40 -17.50
N GLU A 450 21.49 2.26 -16.83
CA GLU A 450 21.35 0.92 -17.41
C GLU A 450 19.92 0.63 -17.91
N PHE A 451 18.92 1.21 -17.24
CA PHE A 451 17.51 1.12 -17.60
C PHE A 451 17.08 2.15 -18.67
N GLY A 452 18.01 2.97 -19.17
CA GLY A 452 17.77 3.91 -20.27
C GLY A 452 17.24 5.29 -19.86
N TRP A 453 17.38 5.67 -18.58
CA TRP A 453 16.89 6.93 -18.01
C TRP A 453 18.02 7.80 -17.43
N PRO A 454 19.04 8.19 -18.22
CA PRO A 454 20.17 8.99 -17.74
C PRO A 454 19.76 10.36 -17.19
N GLU A 455 18.74 11.02 -17.75
CA GLU A 455 18.23 12.30 -17.26
C GLU A 455 17.81 12.28 -15.79
N TYR A 456 17.45 11.09 -15.27
CA TYR A 456 17.00 10.90 -13.91
C TYR A 456 18.00 10.17 -13.04
N ALA A 457 19.25 9.97 -13.49
CA ALA A 457 20.26 9.25 -12.71
C ALA A 457 20.72 10.01 -11.46
N ILE A 458 20.45 11.31 -11.35
CA ILE A 458 20.62 12.13 -10.13
C ILE A 458 19.30 12.76 -9.67
N PRO A 459 19.15 13.15 -8.39
CA PRO A 459 18.02 13.95 -7.93
C PRO A 459 17.93 15.28 -8.72
N ILE A 460 16.79 15.55 -9.36
CA ILE A 460 16.63 16.78 -10.15
C ILE A 460 15.14 17.19 -10.25
N TYR A 461 14.89 18.45 -10.57
CA TYR A 461 13.55 18.98 -10.81
C TYR A 461 13.55 19.97 -12.00
N PRO A 462 12.54 19.96 -12.89
CA PRO A 462 12.51 20.89 -14.03
C PRO A 462 12.31 22.35 -13.58
N ARG A 463 13.14 23.27 -14.09
CA ARG A 463 13.13 24.70 -13.69
C ARG A 463 12.48 25.63 -14.70
N THR A 464 12.60 25.29 -15.98
CA THR A 464 12.10 26.10 -17.11
C THR A 464 10.96 25.38 -17.80
N ASP A 465 10.16 26.11 -18.60
CA ASP A 465 9.07 25.49 -19.37
C ASP A 465 9.56 24.43 -20.36
N GLU A 466 10.75 24.62 -20.93
CA GLU A 466 11.39 23.63 -21.80
C GLU A 466 11.74 22.36 -21.02
N GLN A 467 12.35 22.50 -19.84
CA GLN A 467 12.64 21.36 -18.97
C GLN A 467 11.38 20.67 -18.47
N ARG A 468 10.32 21.42 -18.14
CA ARG A 468 9.01 20.87 -17.73
C ARG A 468 8.40 19.98 -18.81
N LYS A 469 8.56 20.36 -20.10
CA LYS A 469 8.13 19.55 -21.24
C LYS A 469 9.03 18.32 -21.43
N LYS A 470 10.35 18.49 -21.35
CA LYS A 470 11.32 17.41 -21.55
C LYS A 470 11.27 16.36 -20.44
N TRP A 471 11.16 16.78 -19.19
CA TRP A 471 11.17 15.94 -17.98
C TRP A 471 9.78 15.78 -17.39
N ILE A 472 8.79 15.60 -18.26
CA ILE A 472 7.38 15.48 -17.86
C ILE A 472 7.13 14.34 -16.84
N HIS A 473 7.96 13.29 -16.85
CA HIS A 473 7.91 12.15 -15.93
C HIS A 473 8.12 12.53 -14.46
N ILE A 474 8.79 13.66 -14.20
CA ILE A 474 9.03 14.20 -12.85
C ILE A 474 8.34 15.56 -12.64
N LEU A 475 7.37 15.90 -13.49
CA LEU A 475 6.48 17.04 -13.26
C LEU A 475 5.13 16.50 -12.81
N SER A 476 4.68 16.94 -11.63
CA SER A 476 3.36 16.55 -11.12
C SER A 476 2.27 16.86 -12.16
N HIS A 477 1.39 15.90 -12.41
CA HIS A 477 0.27 16.07 -13.32
C HIS A 477 -0.75 17.10 -12.79
N VAL A 478 -0.71 17.45 -11.50
CA VAL A 478 -1.51 18.56 -10.92
C VAL A 478 -0.69 19.83 -10.68
N HIS A 479 0.44 19.99 -11.38
CA HIS A 479 1.24 21.22 -11.34
C HIS A 479 0.40 22.45 -11.73
N HIS A 480 0.69 23.60 -11.14
CA HIS A 480 -0.13 24.81 -11.31
C HIS A 480 -0.20 25.32 -12.76
N SER A 481 0.75 24.94 -13.63
CA SER A 481 0.68 25.21 -15.08
C SER A 481 -0.48 24.54 -15.80
N TYR A 482 -1.15 23.57 -15.17
CA TYR A 482 -2.33 22.91 -15.71
C TYR A 482 -3.65 23.52 -15.21
N MET A 483 -3.58 24.48 -14.26
CA MET A 483 -4.74 25.13 -13.65
C MET A 483 -5.06 26.43 -14.37
N ASN A 484 -5.62 26.32 -15.58
CA ASN A 484 -5.83 27.47 -16.48
C ASN A 484 -7.21 28.11 -16.30
N GLU A 485 -8.17 27.34 -15.81
CA GLU A 485 -9.55 27.75 -15.59
C GLU A 485 -9.70 28.39 -14.20
N GLU A 486 -10.54 29.43 -14.08
CA GLU A 486 -10.75 30.13 -12.80
C GLU A 486 -11.29 29.22 -11.69
N ASN A 487 -12.00 28.16 -12.06
CA ASN A 487 -12.55 27.17 -11.15
C ASN A 487 -11.77 25.85 -11.16
N ALA A 488 -10.52 25.83 -11.65
CA ALA A 488 -9.64 24.68 -11.54
C ALA A 488 -9.02 24.56 -10.14
N PHE A 489 -9.03 23.35 -9.60
CA PHE A 489 -8.46 23.02 -8.30
C PHE A 489 -7.64 21.74 -8.37
N VAL A 490 -6.67 21.63 -7.47
CA VAL A 490 -6.09 20.33 -7.12
C VAL A 490 -7.04 19.64 -6.15
N LEU A 491 -7.55 18.46 -6.51
CA LEU A 491 -8.21 17.56 -5.57
C LEU A 491 -7.16 16.72 -4.84
N ASN A 492 -7.18 16.75 -3.50
CA ASN A 492 -6.56 15.79 -2.63
C ASN A 492 -7.59 14.75 -2.15
N PRO A 493 -7.66 13.57 -2.78
CA PRO A 493 -8.60 12.54 -2.39
C PRO A 493 -8.01 11.53 -1.39
N ILE A 494 -6.75 11.73 -0.99
CA ILE A 494 -5.98 10.74 -0.24
C ILE A 494 -5.71 11.11 1.21
N PHE A 495 -6.29 12.18 1.72
CA PHE A 495 -6.28 12.39 3.16
C PHE A 495 -7.11 11.29 3.88
N ARG A 496 -6.64 10.91 5.06
CA ARG A 496 -7.20 9.82 5.86
C ARG A 496 -7.72 10.38 7.18
N LEU A 497 -8.86 9.87 7.63
CA LEU A 497 -9.41 10.20 8.95
C LEU A 497 -8.76 9.26 9.95
N VAL A 498 -8.11 9.81 10.97
CA VAL A 498 -7.25 9.06 11.90
C VAL A 498 -7.94 7.92 12.64
N TYR A 499 -9.27 7.97 12.75
CA TYR A 499 -10.11 6.98 13.43
C TYR A 499 -10.79 5.99 12.47
N ASN A 500 -10.63 6.15 11.14
CA ASN A 500 -11.18 5.23 10.15
C ASN A 500 -10.09 4.35 9.52
N ILE A 501 -10.42 3.07 9.30
CA ILE A 501 -9.50 2.07 8.75
C ILE A 501 -9.90 1.76 7.31
N HIS A 502 -9.39 2.57 6.36
CA HIS A 502 -9.64 2.40 4.92
C HIS A 502 -11.13 2.09 4.61
N THR A 503 -11.40 0.94 4.01
CA THR A 503 -12.72 0.42 3.60
C THR A 503 -13.54 -0.24 4.71
N ARG A 504 -13.00 -0.35 5.93
CA ARG A 504 -13.46 -1.32 6.95
C ARG A 504 -14.21 -0.72 8.13
N SER A 505 -14.20 0.60 8.28
CA SER A 505 -14.86 1.28 9.42
C SER A 505 -16.29 1.71 9.14
N VAL A 506 -16.78 1.55 7.90
CA VAL A 506 -18.11 2.05 7.52
C VAL A 506 -19.25 1.46 8.34
N ASN A 507 -19.08 0.21 8.79
CA ASN A 507 -20.11 -0.47 9.57
C ASN A 507 -19.96 -0.28 11.09
N ALA A 508 -19.06 0.62 11.52
CA ALA A 508 -18.90 1.01 12.92
C ALA A 508 -19.65 2.32 13.18
N LYS A 509 -20.87 2.22 13.76
CA LYS A 509 -21.80 3.33 14.02
C LYS A 509 -21.14 4.57 14.67
N TRP A 510 -20.37 4.38 15.74
CA TRP A 510 -19.76 5.49 16.48
C TRP A 510 -18.63 6.18 15.69
N LEU A 511 -17.87 5.42 14.89
CA LEU A 511 -16.87 6.00 14.00
C LEU A 511 -17.54 6.79 12.87
N MET A 512 -18.67 6.30 12.36
CA MET A 512 -19.43 7.01 11.34
C MET A 512 -20.08 8.28 11.89
N GLU A 513 -20.58 8.28 13.11
CA GLU A 513 -21.13 9.47 13.76
C GLU A 513 -20.12 10.63 13.81
N ILE A 514 -18.90 10.37 14.31
CA ILE A 514 -17.85 11.40 14.38
C ILE A 514 -17.26 11.75 13.00
N SER A 515 -17.44 10.87 12.01
CA SER A 515 -17.01 11.12 10.63
C SER A 515 -17.81 12.24 9.96
N GLN A 516 -19.07 12.48 10.36
CA GLN A 516 -19.98 13.38 9.66
C GLN A 516 -19.48 14.83 9.58
N ASN A 517 -18.63 15.25 10.54
CA ASN A 517 -17.97 16.56 10.54
C ASN A 517 -16.96 16.75 9.38
N HIS A 518 -16.61 15.68 8.67
CA HIS A 518 -15.57 15.65 7.63
C HIS A 518 -16.15 15.42 6.23
N ASN A 519 -17.48 15.44 6.08
CA ASN A 519 -18.16 15.11 4.83
C ASN A 519 -18.28 16.33 3.91
N PRO A 520 -18.18 16.16 2.59
CA PRO A 520 -17.17 15.36 1.92
C PRO A 520 -16.15 16.19 1.15
N VAL A 521 -16.38 17.48 0.87
CA VAL A 521 -15.43 18.31 0.10
C VAL A 521 -15.04 19.54 0.90
N TRP A 522 -13.82 19.53 1.43
CA TRP A 522 -13.23 20.69 2.10
C TRP A 522 -12.74 21.68 1.05
N ILE A 523 -13.16 22.94 1.21
CA ILE A 523 -12.85 24.04 0.31
C ILE A 523 -12.34 25.19 1.16
N HIS A 524 -11.29 25.89 0.72
CA HIS A 524 -10.87 27.09 1.46
C HIS A 524 -11.98 28.15 1.49
N GLU A 525 -12.17 28.86 2.61
CA GLU A 525 -13.26 29.84 2.77
C GLU A 525 -13.22 30.95 1.70
N SER A 526 -12.02 31.41 1.30
CA SER A 526 -11.88 32.42 0.24
C SER A 526 -12.35 31.91 -1.12
N ASP A 527 -12.07 30.65 -1.44
CA ASP A 527 -12.48 30.03 -2.70
C ASP A 527 -13.98 29.74 -2.72
N ALA A 528 -14.53 29.24 -1.60
CA ALA A 528 -15.96 29.06 -1.43
C ALA A 528 -16.71 30.39 -1.60
N LYS A 529 -16.23 31.47 -0.98
CA LYS A 529 -16.79 32.82 -1.13
C LYS A 529 -16.71 33.31 -2.58
N ARG A 530 -15.55 33.13 -3.23
CA ARG A 530 -15.32 33.53 -4.63
C ARG A 530 -16.29 32.83 -5.60
N LEU A 531 -16.56 31.54 -5.36
CA LEU A 531 -17.50 30.73 -6.17
C LEU A 531 -18.95 30.81 -5.68
N GLY A 532 -19.22 31.57 -4.62
CA GLY A 532 -20.55 31.70 -4.01
C GLY A 532 -21.11 30.39 -3.43
N ILE A 533 -20.25 29.44 -3.05
CA ILE A 533 -20.58 28.13 -2.48
C ILE A 533 -20.77 28.27 -0.97
N LYS A 534 -21.88 27.74 -0.43
CA LYS A 534 -22.13 27.71 1.01
C LYS A 534 -21.91 26.32 1.59
N ARG A 535 -21.70 26.28 2.91
CA ARG A 535 -21.63 25.03 3.67
C ARG A 535 -22.89 24.21 3.47
N GLY A 536 -22.75 22.90 3.25
CA GLY A 536 -23.85 21.97 3.10
C GLY A 536 -24.41 21.85 1.68
N GLU A 537 -24.12 22.81 0.79
CA GLU A 537 -24.62 22.79 -0.58
C GLU A 537 -23.95 21.69 -1.41
N PRO A 538 -24.65 21.08 -2.38
CA PRO A 538 -24.05 20.19 -3.35
C PRO A 538 -23.07 20.96 -4.24
N VAL A 539 -21.88 20.40 -4.43
CA VAL A 539 -20.86 20.86 -5.36
C VAL A 539 -20.48 19.74 -6.30
N LYS A 540 -20.34 20.06 -7.58
CA LYS A 540 -19.91 19.12 -8.60
C LYS A 540 -18.43 19.30 -8.88
N LEU A 541 -17.71 18.19 -8.89
CA LEU A 541 -16.28 18.11 -9.20
C LEU A 541 -16.12 17.30 -10.47
N ARG A 542 -15.89 17.99 -11.59
CA ARG A 542 -15.59 17.37 -12.89
C ARG A 542 -14.11 17.04 -12.94
N VAL A 543 -13.76 15.77 -13.14
CA VAL A 543 -12.37 15.29 -13.10
C VAL A 543 -11.78 15.38 -14.51
N ILE A 544 -10.66 16.09 -14.61
CA ILE A 544 -9.96 16.29 -15.88
C ILE A 544 -8.62 15.57 -15.81
N ASP A 545 -8.37 14.66 -16.76
CA ASP A 545 -7.03 14.13 -16.95
C ASP A 545 -6.17 15.19 -17.64
N THR A 546 -5.16 15.68 -16.93
CA THR A 546 -4.23 16.70 -17.41
C THR A 546 -3.31 16.22 -18.53
N LEU A 547 -3.15 14.91 -18.72
CA LEU A 547 -2.33 14.36 -19.79
C LEU A 547 -3.09 14.35 -21.13
N THR A 548 -4.34 13.88 -21.11
CA THR A 548 -5.16 13.70 -22.32
C THR A 548 -6.14 14.85 -22.58
N GLY A 549 -6.45 15.67 -21.57
CA GLY A 549 -7.49 16.69 -21.61
C GLY A 549 -8.91 16.13 -21.49
N ILE A 550 -9.07 14.82 -21.32
CA ILE A 550 -10.37 14.14 -21.26
C ILE A 550 -11.02 14.39 -19.90
N GLU A 551 -12.31 14.71 -19.91
CA GLU A 551 -13.16 14.65 -18.72
C GLU A 551 -13.66 13.23 -18.51
N THR A 552 -13.13 12.57 -17.48
CA THR A 552 -13.51 11.19 -17.13
C THR A 552 -14.90 11.10 -16.49
N GLY A 553 -15.43 12.22 -16.03
CA GLY A 553 -16.76 12.33 -15.45
C GLY A 553 -16.77 13.28 -14.27
N TYR A 554 -17.75 13.12 -13.38
CA TYR A 554 -17.90 13.96 -12.21
C TYR A 554 -18.46 13.21 -11.00
N PHE A 555 -18.24 13.79 -9.83
CA PHE A 555 -18.94 13.39 -8.62
C PHE A 555 -19.51 14.61 -7.90
N VAL A 556 -20.55 14.38 -7.09
CA VAL A 556 -21.22 15.44 -6.32
C VAL A 556 -20.94 15.26 -4.84
N GLY A 557 -20.21 16.20 -4.26
CA GLY A 557 -19.95 16.27 -2.84
C GLY A 557 -20.78 17.35 -2.15
N MET A 558 -20.87 17.32 -0.82
CA MET A 558 -21.31 18.46 -0.02
C MET A 558 -20.12 19.38 0.29
N ALA A 559 -20.34 20.68 0.16
CA ALA A 559 -19.33 21.68 0.42
C ALA A 559 -19.10 21.90 1.92
N MET A 560 -17.83 21.93 2.32
CA MET A 560 -17.40 22.22 3.67
C MET A 560 -16.32 23.33 3.65
N PRO A 561 -16.73 24.61 3.61
CA PRO A 561 -15.79 25.73 3.72
C PRO A 561 -15.00 25.67 5.04
N THR A 562 -13.67 25.77 4.95
CA THR A 562 -12.74 25.67 6.09
C THR A 562 -11.41 26.39 5.79
N GLN A 563 -10.73 26.91 6.82
CA GLN A 563 -9.37 27.47 6.68
C GLN A 563 -8.26 26.41 6.72
N ALA A 564 -8.62 25.14 6.98
CA ALA A 564 -7.69 24.03 7.12
C ALA A 564 -7.15 23.47 5.78
N ILE A 565 -7.52 24.08 4.65
CA ILE A 565 -7.08 23.69 3.30
C ILE A 565 -6.46 24.89 2.61
N ARG A 566 -5.39 24.66 1.83
CA ARG A 566 -4.74 25.69 1.03
C ARG A 566 -5.68 26.24 -0.07
N PRO A 567 -5.73 27.56 -0.32
CA PRO A 567 -6.42 28.10 -1.50
C PRO A 567 -5.97 27.43 -2.81
N GLY A 568 -6.92 27.19 -3.72
CA GLY A 568 -6.70 26.45 -4.97
C GLY A 568 -6.61 24.92 -4.80
N VAL A 569 -6.84 24.41 -3.60
CA VAL A 569 -6.93 22.97 -3.29
C VAL A 569 -8.32 22.67 -2.74
N VAL A 570 -8.88 21.52 -3.13
CA VAL A 570 -10.02 20.90 -2.46
C VAL A 570 -9.61 19.53 -1.95
N ALA A 571 -10.24 19.07 -0.87
CA ALA A 571 -9.93 17.76 -0.31
C ALA A 571 -11.20 16.95 -0.08
N CYS A 572 -11.18 15.67 -0.48
CA CYS A 572 -12.26 14.74 -0.20
C CYS A 572 -11.75 13.44 0.41
N SER A 573 -12.31 13.08 1.57
CA SER A 573 -11.76 11.95 2.35
C SER A 573 -11.91 10.65 1.59
N HIS A 574 -10.86 9.83 1.62
CA HIS A 574 -10.96 8.51 1.01
C HIS A 574 -11.97 7.59 1.69
N HIS A 575 -12.21 7.69 3.00
CA HIS A 575 -12.94 6.66 3.76
C HIS A 575 -14.45 6.56 3.48
N GLN A 576 -14.98 7.49 2.71
CA GLN A 576 -16.39 7.80 2.64
C GLN A 576 -17.02 7.46 1.29
N GLY A 577 -18.35 7.59 1.17
CA GLY A 577 -19.03 7.26 -0.10
C GLY A 577 -19.11 5.76 -0.37
N ARG A 578 -19.35 5.00 0.70
CA ARG A 578 -19.54 3.55 0.65
C ARG A 578 -20.98 3.27 0.22
N TRP A 579 -21.20 2.21 -0.55
CA TRP A 579 -22.50 1.97 -1.15
C TRP A 579 -22.91 0.50 -1.18
N ARG A 580 -24.22 0.30 -1.35
CA ARG A 580 -24.87 -1.00 -1.55
C ARG A 580 -26.01 -0.86 -2.55
N VAL A 581 -26.32 -1.91 -3.28
CA VAL A 581 -27.48 -1.92 -4.20
C VAL A 581 -28.77 -2.33 -3.51
N ARG A 582 -28.70 -3.19 -2.49
CA ARG A 582 -29.85 -3.65 -1.70
C ARG A 582 -29.53 -3.64 -0.21
N ASN A 583 -30.55 -3.50 0.63
CA ASN A 583 -30.40 -3.56 2.09
C ASN A 583 -30.20 -4.99 2.59
N PHE A 584 -30.88 -5.94 1.95
CA PHE A 584 -30.90 -7.35 2.34
C PHE A 584 -30.81 -8.24 1.11
N VAL A 585 -30.20 -9.41 1.30
CA VAL A 585 -30.07 -10.46 0.28
C VAL A 585 -30.49 -11.80 0.88
N ASN A 586 -31.25 -12.57 0.11
CA ASN A 586 -31.56 -13.96 0.46
C ASN A 586 -30.44 -14.83 -0.08
N VAL A 587 -29.85 -15.66 0.77
CA VAL A 587 -28.78 -16.59 0.41
C VAL A 587 -29.28 -18.00 0.70
N ASP A 588 -29.14 -18.89 -0.27
CA ASP A 588 -29.54 -20.29 -0.12
C ASP A 588 -28.79 -20.92 1.07
N GLY A 589 -29.53 -21.66 1.89
CA GLY A 589 -29.03 -22.24 3.14
C GLY A 589 -29.11 -21.32 4.36
N PHE A 590 -29.48 -20.05 4.20
CA PHE A 590 -29.75 -19.15 5.33
C PHE A 590 -31.26 -19.02 5.58
N ASN A 591 -31.66 -19.14 6.85
CA ASN A 591 -33.07 -19.04 7.27
C ASN A 591 -33.62 -17.61 7.29
N GLN A 592 -32.76 -16.61 7.07
CA GLN A 592 -33.13 -15.19 7.11
C GLN A 592 -32.32 -14.37 6.09
N PRO A 593 -32.87 -13.24 5.61
CA PRO A 593 -32.11 -12.32 4.77
C PRO A 593 -30.87 -11.77 5.49
N LEU A 594 -29.75 -11.65 4.78
CA LEU A 594 -28.52 -11.06 5.30
C LEU A 594 -28.49 -9.56 5.02
N GLY A 595 -28.25 -8.75 6.05
CA GLY A 595 -28.11 -7.30 5.92
C GLY A 595 -26.73 -6.89 5.38
N VAL A 596 -26.70 -5.99 4.39
CA VAL A 596 -25.45 -5.58 3.72
C VAL A 596 -25.06 -4.14 4.10
N MET A 597 -24.01 -3.98 4.91
CA MET A 597 -23.40 -2.68 5.30
C MET A 597 -24.40 -1.56 5.65
N THR A 598 -25.52 -1.90 6.27
CA THR A 598 -26.68 -1.00 6.41
C THR A 598 -26.52 0.10 7.46
N PHE A 599 -25.35 0.22 8.10
CA PHE A 599 -25.08 1.21 9.16
C PHE A 599 -24.37 2.48 8.68
N GLY A 600 -23.57 2.42 7.61
CA GLY A 600 -22.84 3.60 7.14
C GLY A 600 -22.67 3.70 5.63
N SER A 601 -23.22 2.77 4.84
CA SER A 601 -23.28 2.88 3.38
C SER A 601 -24.56 3.54 2.92
N SER A 602 -24.59 4.04 1.69
CA SER A 602 -25.80 4.52 1.02
C SER A 602 -26.37 3.45 0.10
N ARG A 603 -27.70 3.34 0.01
CA ARG A 603 -28.35 2.54 -1.03
C ARG A 603 -28.37 3.34 -2.32
N VAL A 604 -27.85 2.74 -3.38
CA VAL A 604 -27.67 3.38 -4.68
C VAL A 604 -28.36 2.60 -5.80
N GLU A 605 -28.65 3.30 -6.88
CA GLU A 605 -28.99 2.71 -8.17
C GLU A 605 -27.82 2.96 -9.12
N ILE A 606 -27.41 1.90 -9.83
CA ILE A 606 -26.34 1.94 -10.81
C ILE A 606 -26.98 1.75 -12.18
N ASN A 607 -26.70 2.66 -13.11
CA ASN A 607 -27.21 2.62 -14.48
C ASN A 607 -26.05 2.71 -15.46
N ARG A 608 -26.16 1.99 -16.59
CA ARG A 608 -25.26 2.09 -17.73
C ARG A 608 -26.04 2.56 -18.95
N ASN A 609 -25.56 3.58 -19.63
CA ASN A 609 -26.07 4.04 -20.92
C ASN A 609 -24.90 4.19 -21.90
N GLY A 610 -24.73 3.22 -22.80
CA GLY A 610 -23.55 3.13 -23.66
C GLY A 610 -22.26 3.04 -22.83
N ASN A 611 -21.38 4.02 -23.03
CA ASN A 611 -20.10 4.15 -22.33
C ASN A 611 -20.17 5.04 -21.08
N THR A 612 -21.36 5.45 -20.66
CA THR A 612 -21.54 6.26 -19.46
C THR A 612 -22.17 5.42 -18.36
N TRP A 613 -21.48 5.36 -17.22
CA TRP A 613 -22.00 4.82 -15.97
C TRP A 613 -22.48 5.94 -15.06
N SER A 614 -23.55 5.69 -14.33
CA SER A 614 -23.99 6.59 -13.27
C SER A 614 -24.40 5.82 -12.02
N MET A 615 -24.09 6.38 -10.87
CA MET A 615 -24.56 5.93 -9.57
C MET A 615 -25.35 7.06 -8.94
N ARG A 616 -26.63 6.79 -8.64
CA ARG A 616 -27.54 7.75 -8.02
C ARG A 616 -27.94 7.28 -6.63
N VAL A 617 -27.82 8.16 -5.65
CA VAL A 617 -28.18 7.84 -4.28
C VAL A 617 -29.70 7.78 -4.16
N LYS A 618 -30.21 6.65 -3.67
CA LYS A 618 -31.64 6.47 -3.37
C LYS A 618 -31.97 6.73 -1.92
N GLU A 619 -31.08 6.31 -1.02
CA GLU A 619 -31.32 6.35 0.42
C GLU A 619 -29.99 6.33 1.19
N GLY A 620 -29.85 7.20 2.20
CA GLY A 620 -28.66 7.23 3.07
C GLY A 620 -28.71 6.15 4.17
N ALA A 621 -27.97 6.39 5.25
CA ALA A 621 -28.19 5.67 6.50
C ALA A 621 -29.47 6.20 7.15
N LEU A 622 -30.36 5.30 7.59
CA LEU A 622 -31.62 5.66 8.25
C LEU A 622 -31.69 5.10 9.67
N PRO A 623 -32.25 5.87 10.63
CA PRO A 623 -32.62 5.35 11.93
C PRO A 623 -33.70 4.29 11.78
N ARG A 624 -33.57 3.20 12.54
CA ARG A 624 -34.52 2.08 12.54
C ARG A 624 -34.39 1.24 13.79
N ASP A 625 -35.46 0.54 14.13
CA ASP A 625 -35.39 -0.53 15.11
C ASP A 625 -34.62 -1.73 14.52
N ILE A 626 -33.75 -2.30 15.35
CA ILE A 626 -33.04 -3.53 15.00
C ILE A 626 -33.81 -4.69 15.60
N GLU A 627 -34.55 -5.38 14.76
CA GLU A 627 -35.10 -6.68 15.08
C GLU A 627 -34.22 -7.76 14.45
N ILE A 628 -33.89 -8.80 15.23
CA ILE A 628 -33.49 -10.05 14.60
C ILE A 628 -34.28 -11.21 15.19
N LYS A 629 -34.90 -11.96 14.28
CA LYS A 629 -35.64 -13.18 14.57
C LYS A 629 -34.77 -14.39 14.21
N HIS A 630 -33.66 -14.57 14.91
CA HIS A 630 -32.81 -15.74 14.73
C HIS A 630 -33.50 -16.98 15.34
N SER A 631 -33.74 -18.02 14.55
CA SER A 631 -34.27 -19.32 15.04
C SER A 631 -33.15 -20.32 15.38
N GLU A 632 -31.90 -20.00 15.07
CA GLU A 632 -30.73 -20.86 15.25
C GLU A 632 -30.29 -20.90 16.72
N LYS A 633 -30.50 -22.05 17.37
CA LYS A 633 -30.20 -22.28 18.80
C LYS A 633 -28.74 -22.03 19.21
N TRP A 634 -27.82 -22.02 18.25
CA TRP A 634 -26.38 -21.84 18.48
C TRP A 634 -25.93 -20.37 18.39
N LEU A 635 -26.75 -19.48 17.82
CA LEU A 635 -26.45 -18.07 17.70
C LEU A 635 -26.94 -17.31 18.94
N LYS A 636 -26.04 -17.05 19.90
CA LYS A 636 -26.36 -16.47 21.22
C LYS A 636 -26.05 -14.99 21.36
N TRP A 637 -25.60 -14.32 20.29
CA TRP A 637 -25.14 -12.93 20.34
C TRP A 637 -26.34 -11.96 20.49
N PRO A 638 -26.37 -11.07 21.52
CA PRO A 638 -27.49 -10.16 21.78
C PRO A 638 -27.48 -8.93 20.84
N TYR A 639 -27.44 -9.18 19.53
CA TYR A 639 -27.27 -8.15 18.51
C TYR A 639 -28.31 -7.02 18.56
N PRO A 640 -29.62 -7.27 18.75
CA PRO A 640 -30.61 -6.18 18.85
C PRO A 640 -30.30 -5.20 19.99
N LYS A 641 -30.01 -5.72 21.18
CA LYS A 641 -29.68 -4.90 22.36
C LYS A 641 -28.40 -4.08 22.15
N PHE A 642 -27.38 -4.67 21.55
CA PHE A 642 -26.11 -3.95 21.31
C PHE A 642 -26.24 -2.84 20.24
N ASN A 643 -27.25 -2.92 19.37
CA ASN A 643 -27.49 -1.99 18.27
C ASN A 643 -28.80 -1.19 18.43
N GLU A 644 -29.32 -1.08 19.65
CA GLU A 644 -30.56 -0.35 19.93
C GLU A 644 -30.44 1.16 19.67
N ASP A 645 -29.23 1.70 19.74
CA ASP A 645 -28.87 3.09 19.47
C ASP A 645 -28.94 3.47 17.98
N ILE A 646 -29.20 2.51 17.08
CA ILE A 646 -29.35 2.80 15.65
C ILE A 646 -30.59 3.66 15.36
N LYS A 647 -31.62 3.59 16.21
CA LYS A 647 -32.75 4.50 16.14
C LYS A 647 -32.38 5.97 16.36
N GLU A 648 -31.19 6.24 16.92
CA GLU A 648 -30.68 7.59 17.21
C GLU A 648 -29.83 8.18 16.06
N VAL A 649 -29.67 7.46 14.94
CA VAL A 649 -28.89 7.94 13.78
C VAL A 649 -29.49 9.24 13.23
N TRP A 650 -28.76 10.35 13.40
CA TRP A 650 -29.19 11.69 12.99
C TRP A 650 -28.69 12.13 11.62
N TRP A 651 -27.65 11.47 11.09
CA TRP A 651 -27.09 11.76 9.76
C TRP A 651 -27.93 11.08 8.67
N LYS A 652 -29.04 11.71 8.29
CA LYS A 652 -30.04 11.19 7.33
C LYS A 652 -29.58 11.24 5.85
N ALA A 653 -28.29 11.38 5.58
CA ALA A 653 -27.71 11.63 4.26
C ALA A 653 -26.61 10.63 3.89
N THR A 654 -25.97 10.81 2.73
CA THR A 654 -24.79 10.02 2.38
C THR A 654 -23.65 10.36 3.31
N THR A 655 -22.86 9.34 3.65
CA THR A 655 -21.66 9.50 4.46
C THR A 655 -20.46 9.93 3.60
N GLY A 656 -20.71 10.50 2.41
CA GLY A 656 -19.75 11.02 1.42
C GLY A 656 -19.99 10.49 0.00
N VAL A 657 -18.94 10.42 -0.81
CA VAL A 657 -19.05 10.13 -2.26
C VAL A 657 -17.93 9.20 -2.78
N TRP A 658 -18.26 8.31 -3.71
CA TRP A 658 -17.32 7.36 -4.31
C TRP A 658 -16.46 8.02 -5.39
N GLN A 659 -15.62 8.97 -4.98
CA GLN A 659 -14.78 9.79 -5.86
C GLN A 659 -13.85 8.96 -6.77
N ASN A 660 -13.36 7.83 -6.26
CA ASN A 660 -12.40 6.97 -6.95
C ASN A 660 -12.93 6.44 -8.28
N ALA A 661 -14.25 6.24 -8.42
CA ALA A 661 -14.85 5.77 -9.65
C ALA A 661 -14.59 6.70 -10.84
N VAL A 662 -14.46 8.00 -10.57
CA VAL A 662 -14.27 9.03 -11.60
C VAL A 662 -12.80 9.25 -11.93
N PHE A 663 -11.89 8.66 -11.16
CA PHE A 663 -10.46 8.91 -11.35
C PHE A 663 -9.94 8.11 -12.55
N PRO A 664 -9.25 8.76 -13.51
CA PRO A 664 -8.56 8.03 -14.55
C PRO A 664 -7.50 7.10 -13.95
N PRO A 665 -7.31 5.89 -14.49
CA PRO A 665 -6.11 5.11 -14.26
C PRO A 665 -4.93 5.86 -14.90
N ASN A 666 -4.09 6.49 -14.08
CA ASN A 666 -2.92 7.24 -14.54
C ASN A 666 -1.70 6.88 -13.68
N PRO A 667 -1.24 5.62 -13.76
CA PRO A 667 0.00 5.21 -13.10
C PRO A 667 1.17 6.09 -13.55
N ASP A 668 2.07 6.39 -12.62
CA ASP A 668 3.33 7.03 -12.92
C ASP A 668 4.08 6.23 -13.99
N PRO A 669 4.56 6.86 -15.06
CA PRO A 669 5.09 6.17 -16.23
C PRO A 669 6.36 5.35 -15.96
N LEU A 670 7.07 5.59 -14.85
CA LEU A 670 8.25 4.81 -14.49
C LEU A 670 7.93 3.84 -13.35
N SER A 671 7.35 4.34 -12.25
CA SER A 671 7.13 3.52 -11.04
C SER A 671 5.84 2.70 -11.06
N GLY A 672 4.92 2.98 -11.98
CA GLY A 672 3.61 2.35 -12.06
C GLY A 672 2.63 2.75 -10.95
N MET A 673 3.03 3.60 -10.01
CA MET A 673 2.16 4.01 -8.91
C MET A 673 1.03 4.91 -9.39
N GLN A 674 -0.24 4.59 -9.09
CA GLN A 674 -1.39 5.46 -9.41
C GLN A 674 -1.17 6.87 -8.85
N CYS A 675 -1.32 7.87 -9.72
CA CYS A 675 -1.24 9.28 -9.34
C CYS A 675 -2.56 9.76 -8.75
N TRP A 676 -2.66 9.91 -7.42
CA TRP A 676 -3.95 10.08 -6.75
C TRP A 676 -4.52 11.50 -6.74
N HIS A 677 -3.70 12.56 -6.73
CA HIS A 677 -4.27 13.90 -6.89
C HIS A 677 -4.96 14.02 -8.24
N LYS A 678 -5.89 14.96 -8.39
CA LYS A 678 -6.56 15.21 -9.67
C LYS A 678 -6.72 16.69 -9.94
N LYS A 679 -6.69 17.08 -11.21
CA LYS A 679 -7.26 18.36 -11.60
C LYS A 679 -8.78 18.20 -11.62
N VAL A 680 -9.48 19.11 -10.98
CA VAL A 680 -10.94 19.17 -11.01
C VAL A 680 -11.43 20.56 -11.36
N LEU A 681 -12.55 20.65 -12.06
CA LEU A 681 -13.32 21.87 -12.19
C LEU A 681 -14.45 21.84 -11.16
N LEU A 682 -14.46 22.84 -10.27
CA LEU A 682 -15.43 22.96 -9.18
C LEU A 682 -16.57 23.87 -9.59
N GLU A 683 -17.80 23.40 -9.45
CA GLU A 683 -19.01 24.19 -9.69
C GLU A 683 -20.11 23.86 -8.67
N LYS A 684 -21.14 24.70 -8.60
CA LYS A 684 -22.34 24.39 -7.83
C LYS A 684 -23.05 23.18 -8.45
N GLY A 685 -23.63 22.33 -7.61
CA GLY A 685 -24.50 21.25 -8.08
C GLY A 685 -25.66 21.82 -8.91
N GLY A 686 -26.01 21.14 -10.01
CA GLY A 686 -27.19 21.46 -10.80
C GLY A 686 -28.49 21.05 -10.08
N PRO A 687 -29.65 21.37 -10.65
CA PRO A 687 -30.96 21.09 -10.04
C PRO A 687 -31.20 19.60 -9.73
N ASP A 688 -30.65 18.71 -10.55
CA ASP A 688 -30.81 17.26 -10.44
C ASP A 688 -29.64 16.56 -9.74
N ASP A 689 -28.56 17.29 -9.41
CA ASP A 689 -27.38 16.72 -8.77
C ASP A 689 -27.60 16.55 -7.27
N ARG A 690 -27.38 15.33 -6.76
CA ARG A 690 -27.50 15.01 -5.34
C ARG A 690 -26.16 14.61 -4.76
N ILE A 691 -25.92 14.97 -3.50
CA ILE A 691 -24.69 14.58 -2.79
C ILE A 691 -24.55 13.06 -2.81
N GLY A 692 -23.38 12.58 -3.22
CA GLY A 692 -23.05 11.17 -3.39
C GLY A 692 -23.26 10.62 -4.81
N ASP A 693 -23.86 11.41 -5.72
CA ASP A 693 -23.99 11.03 -7.12
C ASP A 693 -22.62 10.98 -7.81
N VAL A 694 -22.50 10.07 -8.76
CA VAL A 694 -21.31 9.82 -9.56
C VAL A 694 -21.70 9.55 -11.00
N VAL A 695 -20.96 10.13 -11.95
CA VAL A 695 -21.06 9.85 -13.39
C VAL A 695 -19.67 9.64 -13.95
N VAL A 696 -19.48 8.59 -14.74
CA VAL A 696 -18.18 8.20 -15.32
C VAL A 696 -18.36 7.86 -16.79
N ASN A 697 -17.43 8.36 -17.60
CA ASN A 697 -17.28 8.00 -19.01
C ASN A 697 -16.17 6.93 -19.09
N THR A 698 -16.55 5.68 -19.37
CA THR A 698 -15.66 4.50 -19.38
C THR A 698 -15.16 4.12 -20.76
#